data_AF-A0A1Q3RGE2-F1
#
_entry.id   AF-A0A1Q3RGE2-F1
#
_cell.length_a   1.000
_cell.length_b   1.000
_cell.length_c   1.000
_cell.angle_alpha   90.00
_cell.angle_beta   90.00
_cell.angle_gamma   90.00
#
_symmetry.space_group_name_H-M   'P 1'
#
loop_
_entity.id
_entity.type
_entity.pdbx_description
1 polymer ?
#
loop_
_entity_poly.entity_id
_entity_poly.type
_entity_poly.pdbx_seq_one_letter_code
_entity_poly.pdbx_strand_id
1 'polypeptide(L)'
;MKKSVLDIMNHEYLLTNGLGGYSFGTVDGTNCRKYHGLYCVSDNPPVERFHLISKMVVSVVVGENVYPFVYENVTGVPKTESNLTAFTHKGILQRRFHEPTIGADLKEQIALAYGSNHLAAKYKLSLPETLVHRSDVKIKFELLVNFRDHHETITPELEKYTAVFNEDNQMAVISDQQHTVYAQFISEESISYRCPLSLTAESYYPIETERGYPDMEAHIIAVEGIIKPKSNTVTFELRVNTTSDFSSLSEIHESRTNRYDQLMKNAGAESEVLKQLVQASDDFIVYRKTTGKKTIIAGYPWFTDWGRDTMISIPGLTLETGRYEEALEMIEGFLQMAYKGIIPNNFPDEGQAPMYNTSDGTLWLFHAMYKYMMKTNHLGALEKVYPKLVEIIDFHVNGTINDIYMDQDGLLSTGNETTQLTWMDVKVNGWVVTPRHGKAVEINALWYNALQIMAAFSAMLSNGEEHKYLELSARTKKAFNEQFWNEAGQNLYDLIIDGEAYDIPRPNMIFAVSLPFSVLNLDKHKAVVDYVMKHFKTPYGLRTLRMEDENFQPIYTGDLLSRDGAYHRGTVWAWLMGPYLEAHYKTYKDLSYLQSALKEWMMHLENGVIGSLSEVFDATEPFNQKGCSAQAWSVAEAIRIWKIANND
;
A
#
# COMPACT_ATOMS: atom_id res chain seq x y z
N MET A 1 -6.96 -17.78 -24.04
CA MET A 1 -7.44 -16.60 -24.81
C MET A 1 -6.27 -15.63 -24.92
N LYS A 2 -6.10 -14.89 -26.02
CA LYS A 2 -5.08 -13.83 -26.05
C LYS A 2 -5.57 -12.68 -25.16
N LYS A 3 -4.88 -12.43 -24.05
CA LYS A 3 -5.08 -11.23 -23.22
C LYS A 3 -4.14 -10.14 -23.73
N SER A 4 -4.48 -8.87 -23.53
CA SER A 4 -3.47 -7.83 -23.76
C SER A 4 -2.39 -7.93 -22.68
N VAL A 5 -1.17 -7.47 -22.99
CA VAL A 5 -0.09 -7.34 -21.99
C VAL A 5 -0.55 -6.51 -20.80
N LEU A 6 -1.32 -5.46 -21.09
CA LEU A 6 -1.90 -4.57 -20.11
C LEU A 6 -2.87 -5.31 -19.18
N ASP A 7 -3.68 -6.23 -19.70
CA ASP A 7 -4.58 -7.05 -18.86
C ASP A 7 -3.78 -7.91 -17.88
N ILE A 8 -2.67 -8.52 -18.31
CA ILE A 8 -1.82 -9.33 -17.43
C ILE A 8 -1.15 -8.44 -16.37
N MET A 9 -0.64 -7.27 -16.76
CA MET A 9 -0.01 -6.30 -15.86
C MET A 9 -0.99 -5.64 -14.88
N ASN A 10 -2.27 -5.54 -15.24
CA ASN A 10 -3.31 -4.90 -14.43
C ASN A 10 -4.10 -5.85 -13.54
N HIS A 11 -3.72 -7.13 -13.41
CA HIS A 11 -4.34 -8.02 -12.44
C HIS A 11 -3.25 -8.69 -11.59
N GLU A 12 -2.97 -8.07 -10.45
CA GLU A 12 -2.00 -8.50 -9.45
C GLU A 12 -2.71 -9.05 -8.20
N TYR A 13 -2.07 -9.93 -7.46
CA TYR A 13 -2.50 -10.36 -6.13
C TYR A 13 -1.44 -9.98 -5.11
N LEU A 14 -1.86 -9.76 -3.86
CA LEU A 14 -0.98 -9.52 -2.72
C LEU A 14 -1.44 -10.38 -1.54
N LEU A 15 -0.54 -11.18 -0.98
CA LEU A 15 -0.73 -11.86 0.30
C LEU A 15 0.36 -11.37 1.26
N THR A 16 -0.03 -10.89 2.43
CA THR A 16 0.91 -10.40 3.45
C THR A 16 0.91 -11.28 4.70
N ASN A 17 1.98 -11.19 5.49
CA ASN A 17 2.14 -11.97 6.73
C ASN A 17 2.09 -11.12 8.02
N GLY A 18 1.76 -9.82 7.94
CA GLY A 18 1.77 -8.95 9.12
C GLY A 18 3.17 -8.67 9.70
N LEU A 19 4.23 -9.07 9.01
CA LEU A 19 5.64 -8.82 9.37
C LEU A 19 6.37 -7.98 8.32
N GLY A 20 5.69 -7.48 7.28
CA GLY A 20 6.32 -6.81 6.13
C GLY A 20 6.66 -7.76 4.97
N GLY A 21 6.74 -9.07 5.21
CA GLY A 21 6.88 -10.09 4.16
C GLY A 21 5.60 -10.28 3.34
N TYR A 22 5.76 -10.73 2.10
CA TYR A 22 4.66 -10.85 1.15
C TYR A 22 4.89 -11.92 0.07
N SER A 23 3.77 -12.34 -0.54
CA SER A 23 3.70 -13.03 -1.82
C SER A 23 2.94 -12.11 -2.78
N PHE A 24 3.57 -11.72 -3.88
CA PHE A 24 3.05 -10.68 -4.77
C PHE A 24 3.34 -11.04 -6.22
N GLY A 25 2.38 -10.88 -7.12
CA GLY A 25 2.56 -11.25 -8.52
C GLY A 25 1.32 -11.01 -9.36
N THR A 26 1.39 -11.28 -10.65
CA THR A 26 0.18 -11.29 -11.50
C THR A 26 -0.69 -12.51 -11.16
N VAL A 27 -2.00 -12.38 -11.32
CA VAL A 27 -2.93 -13.51 -11.20
C VAL A 27 -2.64 -14.58 -12.26
N ASP A 28 -2.15 -14.18 -13.43
CA ASP A 28 -1.70 -15.08 -14.50
C ASP A 28 -0.39 -15.82 -14.16
N GLY A 29 0.34 -15.37 -13.14
CA GLY A 29 1.58 -15.99 -12.66
C GLY A 29 2.83 -15.60 -13.44
N THR A 30 2.72 -14.74 -14.45
CA THR A 30 3.85 -14.16 -15.17
C THR A 30 4.41 -12.98 -14.38
N ASN A 31 5.71 -12.98 -14.10
CA ASN A 31 6.34 -11.86 -13.41
C ASN A 31 6.53 -10.69 -14.40
N CYS A 32 6.02 -9.52 -14.04
CA CYS A 32 6.05 -8.30 -14.86
C CYS A 32 6.83 -7.15 -14.23
N ARG A 33 7.23 -7.28 -12.95
CA ARG A 33 8.11 -6.35 -12.23
C ARG A 33 9.02 -7.09 -11.27
N LYS A 34 10.14 -6.47 -10.89
CA LYS A 34 11.14 -7.04 -9.96
C LYS A 34 10.59 -7.40 -8.58
N TYR A 35 9.48 -6.80 -8.17
CA TYR A 35 8.84 -7.10 -6.89
C TYR A 35 7.95 -8.34 -6.92
N HIS A 36 7.65 -8.90 -8.10
CA HIS A 36 6.86 -10.12 -8.21
C HIS A 36 7.68 -11.31 -7.74
N GLY A 37 7.17 -12.02 -6.75
CA GLY A 37 7.83 -13.14 -6.09
C GLY A 37 6.84 -13.96 -5.29
N LEU A 38 7.05 -15.28 -5.30
CA LEU A 38 6.27 -16.21 -4.49
C LEU A 38 6.52 -15.98 -3.00
N TYR A 39 7.75 -15.69 -2.60
CA TYR A 39 8.13 -15.61 -1.18
C TYR A 39 9.18 -14.51 -0.95
N CYS A 40 8.69 -13.36 -0.48
CA CYS A 40 9.48 -12.25 0.05
C CYS A 40 9.32 -12.20 1.57
N VAL A 41 10.43 -12.09 2.29
CA VAL A 41 10.45 -12.07 3.77
C VAL A 41 10.98 -10.75 4.28
N SER A 42 10.66 -10.43 5.53
CA SER A 42 11.31 -9.35 6.27
C SER A 42 12.11 -9.97 7.43
N ASP A 43 13.40 -9.66 7.48
CA ASP A 43 14.32 -10.14 8.54
C ASP A 43 14.21 -9.29 9.81
N ASN A 44 13.89 -8.01 9.62
CA ASN A 44 13.69 -7.03 10.68
C ASN A 44 12.32 -6.35 10.53
N PRO A 45 11.21 -7.05 10.87
CA PRO A 45 9.85 -6.57 10.62
C PRO A 45 9.62 -5.09 10.99
N PRO A 46 9.05 -4.27 10.08
CA PRO A 46 8.62 -4.61 8.71
C PRO A 46 9.65 -4.38 7.59
N VAL A 47 10.88 -4.01 7.92
CA VAL A 47 11.93 -3.55 7.00
C VAL A 47 12.90 -4.69 6.65
N GLU A 48 13.95 -4.39 5.87
CA GLU A 48 14.95 -5.39 5.43
C GLU A 48 14.28 -6.56 4.70
N ARG A 49 13.64 -6.24 3.57
CA ARG A 49 12.82 -7.18 2.79
C ARG A 49 13.64 -7.86 1.70
N PHE A 50 13.61 -9.19 1.70
CA PHE A 50 14.38 -10.02 0.78
C PHE A 50 13.47 -10.88 -0.09
N HIS A 51 13.72 -10.82 -1.40
CA HIS A 51 13.09 -11.67 -2.40
C HIS A 51 13.87 -12.98 -2.50
N LEU A 52 13.32 -14.04 -1.88
CA LEU A 52 14.01 -15.32 -1.76
C LEU A 52 13.57 -16.30 -2.84
N ILE A 53 12.26 -16.44 -3.07
CA ILE A 53 11.71 -17.31 -4.11
C ILE A 53 10.91 -16.49 -5.12
N SER A 54 11.38 -16.51 -6.36
CA SER A 54 10.69 -15.90 -7.50
C SER A 54 9.42 -16.66 -7.82
N LYS A 55 9.52 -17.98 -8.06
CA LYS A 55 8.40 -18.75 -8.59
C LYS A 55 8.59 -20.26 -8.43
N MET A 56 7.48 -20.99 -8.42
CA MET A 56 7.43 -22.42 -8.73
C MET A 56 6.88 -22.60 -10.15
N VAL A 57 7.71 -23.06 -11.07
CA VAL A 57 7.29 -23.35 -12.45
C VAL A 57 6.79 -24.78 -12.50
N VAL A 58 5.60 -25.01 -13.06
CA VAL A 58 5.00 -26.34 -13.22
C VAL A 58 4.69 -26.58 -14.69
N SER A 59 5.08 -27.74 -15.20
CA SER A 59 4.87 -28.13 -16.59
C SER A 59 4.57 -29.63 -16.72
N VAL A 60 3.93 -30.00 -17.82
CA VAL A 60 3.82 -31.40 -18.26
C VAL A 60 4.82 -31.60 -19.40
N VAL A 61 5.61 -32.68 -19.32
CA VAL A 61 6.55 -33.08 -20.36
C VAL A 61 5.99 -34.33 -21.04
N VAL A 62 5.90 -34.31 -22.38
CA VAL A 62 5.48 -35.45 -23.19
C VAL A 62 6.54 -35.72 -24.25
N GLY A 63 7.33 -36.78 -24.06
CA GLY A 63 8.51 -37.03 -24.88
C GLY A 63 9.57 -35.94 -24.66
N GLU A 64 9.87 -35.18 -25.71
CA GLU A 64 10.81 -34.04 -25.68
C GLU A 64 10.12 -32.68 -25.52
N ASN A 65 8.79 -32.63 -25.63
CA ASN A 65 8.04 -31.38 -25.58
C ASN A 65 7.67 -31.01 -24.13
N VAL A 66 7.81 -29.73 -23.80
CA VAL A 66 7.44 -29.16 -22.50
C VAL A 66 6.23 -28.26 -22.66
N TYR A 67 5.20 -28.50 -21.85
CA TYR A 67 3.94 -27.76 -21.86
C TYR A 67 3.78 -27.03 -20.51
N PRO A 68 4.14 -25.74 -20.41
CA PRO A 68 4.03 -24.98 -19.17
C PRO A 68 2.61 -24.46 -18.94
N PHE A 69 2.18 -24.39 -17.67
CA PHE A 69 0.89 -23.76 -17.33
C PHE A 69 0.96 -22.23 -17.27
N VAL A 70 2.16 -21.67 -17.15
CA VAL A 70 2.40 -20.23 -17.08
C VAL A 70 3.53 -19.87 -18.03
N TYR A 71 3.35 -18.82 -18.82
CA TYR A 71 4.36 -18.35 -19.76
C TYR A 71 5.26 -17.28 -19.11
N GLU A 72 6.57 -17.42 -19.29
CA GLU A 72 7.54 -16.42 -18.85
C GLU A 72 7.76 -15.34 -19.90
N ASN A 73 8.02 -14.12 -19.44
CA ASN A 73 8.47 -13.02 -20.28
C ASN A 73 9.95 -13.19 -20.62
N VAL A 74 10.27 -14.11 -21.54
CA VAL A 74 11.63 -14.27 -22.06
C VAL A 74 11.76 -13.44 -23.33
N THR A 75 12.93 -12.83 -23.58
CA THR A 75 13.31 -12.11 -24.84
C THR A 75 12.88 -10.65 -25.01
N GLY A 76 12.62 -9.90 -23.93
CA GLY A 76 12.36 -8.45 -24.02
C GLY A 76 11.04 -8.05 -24.69
N VAL A 77 10.21 -9.04 -25.05
CA VAL A 77 8.85 -8.84 -25.58
C VAL A 77 7.87 -9.45 -24.58
N PRO A 78 6.92 -8.67 -24.02
CA PRO A 78 5.94 -9.21 -23.09
C PRO A 78 5.06 -10.26 -23.76
N LYS A 79 4.79 -11.36 -23.04
CA LYS A 79 3.85 -12.38 -23.50
C LYS A 79 2.41 -11.89 -23.31
N THR A 80 1.57 -12.24 -24.29
CA THR A 80 0.11 -11.94 -24.31
C THR A 80 -0.74 -13.20 -24.14
N GLU A 81 -0.09 -14.36 -24.09
CA GLU A 81 -0.75 -15.65 -23.95
C GLU A 81 -0.96 -15.94 -22.47
N SER A 82 -2.16 -16.43 -22.15
CA SER A 82 -2.50 -16.87 -20.82
C SER A 82 -3.33 -18.15 -20.88
N ASN A 83 -2.91 -19.09 -20.04
CA ASN A 83 -3.62 -20.32 -19.74
C ASN A 83 -4.55 -20.17 -18.52
N LEU A 84 -4.58 -19.01 -17.85
CA LEU A 84 -5.45 -18.78 -16.70
C LEU A 84 -6.92 -18.80 -17.13
N THR A 85 -7.72 -19.63 -16.48
CA THR A 85 -9.16 -19.77 -16.72
C THR A 85 -10.02 -19.21 -15.60
N ALA A 86 -9.54 -19.25 -14.36
CA ALA A 86 -10.22 -18.68 -13.21
C ALA A 86 -9.25 -18.40 -12.07
N PHE A 87 -9.57 -17.42 -11.22
CA PHE A 87 -8.88 -17.19 -9.96
C PHE A 87 -9.85 -16.69 -8.88
N THR A 88 -9.44 -16.81 -7.62
CA THR A 88 -10.10 -16.17 -6.47
C THR A 88 -9.04 -15.69 -5.48
N HIS A 89 -9.25 -14.51 -4.91
CA HIS A 89 -8.39 -13.93 -3.89
C HIS A 89 -9.22 -13.62 -2.63
N LYS A 90 -9.31 -14.57 -1.70
CA LYS A 90 -10.10 -14.46 -0.46
C LYS A 90 -9.29 -15.00 0.70
N GLY A 91 -8.29 -14.23 1.10
CA GLY A 91 -7.30 -14.60 2.11
C GLY A 91 -6.28 -15.66 1.70
N ILE A 92 -6.58 -16.45 0.68
CA ILE A 92 -5.64 -17.25 -0.08
C ILE A 92 -5.81 -16.93 -1.57
N LEU A 93 -4.77 -17.18 -2.35
CA LEU A 93 -4.87 -17.16 -3.80
C LEU A 93 -5.23 -18.56 -4.29
N GLN A 94 -6.27 -18.69 -5.12
CA GLN A 94 -6.54 -19.90 -5.87
C GLN A 94 -6.56 -19.58 -7.35
N ARG A 95 -5.92 -20.43 -8.16
CA ARG A 95 -5.83 -20.26 -9.62
C ARG A 95 -6.17 -21.56 -10.33
N ARG A 96 -6.71 -21.44 -11.54
CA ARG A 96 -6.91 -22.55 -12.46
C ARG A 96 -6.31 -22.18 -13.80
N PHE A 97 -5.50 -23.09 -14.32
CA PHE A 97 -4.89 -22.99 -15.64
C PHE A 97 -5.33 -24.17 -16.49
N HIS A 98 -5.52 -23.93 -17.78
CA HIS A 98 -5.82 -24.96 -18.78
C HIS A 98 -4.78 -24.88 -19.89
N GLU A 99 -4.05 -25.97 -20.12
CA GLU A 99 -3.13 -26.10 -21.24
C GLU A 99 -3.83 -26.83 -22.40
N PRO A 100 -4.31 -26.08 -23.42
CA PRO A 100 -5.20 -26.63 -24.44
C PRO A 100 -4.52 -27.64 -25.36
N THR A 101 -3.20 -27.59 -25.52
CA THR A 101 -2.47 -28.47 -26.46
C THR A 101 -2.51 -29.93 -26.03
N ILE A 102 -2.53 -30.17 -24.72
CA ILE A 102 -2.54 -31.50 -24.13
C ILE A 102 -3.80 -31.78 -23.30
N GLY A 103 -4.72 -30.81 -23.20
CA GLY A 103 -5.97 -30.93 -22.46
C GLY A 103 -5.77 -31.14 -20.95
N ALA A 104 -4.69 -30.57 -20.38
CA ALA A 104 -4.37 -30.70 -18.97
C ALA A 104 -4.81 -29.46 -18.18
N ASP A 105 -5.21 -29.66 -16.93
CA ASP A 105 -5.56 -28.57 -16.01
C ASP A 105 -4.62 -28.54 -14.80
N LEU A 106 -4.30 -27.34 -14.33
CA LEU A 106 -3.61 -27.12 -13.06
C LEU A 106 -4.49 -26.25 -12.16
N LYS A 107 -4.83 -26.77 -10.98
CA LYS A 107 -5.34 -25.96 -9.87
C LYS A 107 -4.22 -25.68 -8.89
N GLU A 108 -4.03 -24.42 -8.57
CA GLU A 108 -3.04 -23.97 -7.59
C GLU A 108 -3.74 -23.24 -6.44
N GLN A 109 -3.20 -23.41 -5.23
CA GLN A 109 -3.60 -22.66 -4.04
C GLN A 109 -2.34 -22.17 -3.33
N ILE A 110 -2.26 -20.90 -2.98
CA ILE A 110 -1.13 -20.29 -2.26
C ILE A 110 -1.66 -19.58 -1.02
N ALA A 111 -1.03 -19.82 0.12
CA ALA A 111 -1.31 -19.15 1.37
C ALA A 111 -0.02 -18.75 2.07
N LEU A 112 0.00 -17.55 2.65
CA LEU A 112 1.10 -17.04 3.47
C LEU A 112 0.62 -16.93 4.92
N ALA A 113 1.29 -17.53 5.87
CA ALA A 113 0.88 -17.51 7.28
C ALA A 113 0.97 -16.10 7.87
N TYR A 114 0.00 -15.72 8.70
CA TYR A 114 0.08 -14.47 9.46
C TYR A 114 1.02 -14.66 10.66
N GLY A 115 1.87 -13.66 10.93
CA GLY A 115 2.81 -13.66 12.05
C GLY A 115 4.06 -14.52 11.86
N SER A 116 4.29 -15.09 10.67
CA SER A 116 5.51 -15.85 10.37
C SER A 116 5.89 -15.76 8.89
N ASN A 117 7.18 -15.96 8.59
CA ASN A 117 7.67 -16.11 7.22
C ASN A 117 7.41 -17.55 6.76
N HIS A 118 6.16 -17.96 6.61
CA HIS A 118 5.82 -19.34 6.22
C HIS A 118 4.77 -19.36 5.11
N LEU A 119 5.11 -19.93 3.96
CA LEU A 119 4.23 -20.08 2.81
C LEU A 119 3.94 -21.55 2.55
N ALA A 120 2.69 -21.86 2.20
CA ALA A 120 2.31 -23.16 1.65
C ALA A 120 1.61 -22.97 0.31
N ALA A 121 1.94 -23.83 -0.64
CA ALA A 121 1.30 -23.91 -1.93
C ALA A 121 0.90 -25.35 -2.25
N LYS A 122 -0.24 -25.54 -2.91
CA LYS A 122 -0.74 -26.84 -3.36
C LYS A 122 -1.06 -26.81 -4.83
N TYR A 123 -0.58 -27.83 -5.52
CA TYR A 123 -0.72 -28.03 -6.95
C TYR A 123 -1.49 -29.31 -7.18
N LYS A 124 -2.62 -29.22 -7.89
CA LYS A 124 -3.42 -30.36 -8.31
C LYS A 124 -3.54 -30.33 -9.83
N LEU A 125 -2.89 -31.30 -10.47
CA LEU A 125 -2.93 -31.47 -11.91
C LEU A 125 -3.98 -32.52 -12.28
N SER A 126 -4.76 -32.23 -13.32
CA SER A 126 -5.67 -33.17 -13.97
C SER A 126 -5.16 -33.44 -15.38
N LEU A 127 -4.86 -34.71 -15.68
CA LEU A 127 -4.37 -35.18 -16.97
C LEU A 127 -5.44 -36.01 -17.68
N PRO A 128 -5.59 -35.89 -19.01
CA PRO A 128 -6.42 -36.82 -19.78
C PRO A 128 -5.93 -38.27 -19.70
N GLU A 129 -6.86 -39.23 -19.75
CA GLU A 129 -6.56 -40.67 -19.76
C GLU A 129 -5.56 -41.06 -20.86
N THR A 130 -5.63 -40.38 -22.01
CA THR A 130 -4.74 -40.61 -23.16
C THR A 130 -3.26 -40.32 -22.86
N LEU A 131 -2.96 -39.55 -21.82
CA LEU A 131 -1.59 -39.23 -21.41
C LEU A 131 -1.10 -40.08 -20.24
N VAL A 132 -1.99 -40.49 -19.33
CA VAL A 132 -1.60 -41.12 -18.05
C VAL A 132 -0.93 -42.48 -18.25
N HIS A 133 -1.30 -43.21 -19.29
CA HIS A 133 -0.72 -44.52 -19.59
C HIS A 133 0.55 -44.46 -20.44
N ARG A 134 1.00 -43.26 -20.83
CA ARG A 134 2.21 -43.10 -21.63
C ARG A 134 3.45 -43.05 -20.74
N SER A 135 4.43 -43.90 -21.04
CA SER A 135 5.69 -43.98 -20.28
C SER A 135 6.60 -42.74 -20.41
N ASP A 136 6.36 -41.91 -21.42
CA ASP A 136 7.13 -40.70 -21.71
C ASP A 136 6.50 -39.42 -21.14
N VAL A 137 5.41 -39.53 -20.37
CA VAL A 137 4.76 -38.39 -19.70
C VAL A 137 5.36 -38.19 -18.31
N LYS A 138 5.68 -36.94 -17.99
CA LYS A 138 6.21 -36.52 -16.69
C LYS A 138 5.59 -35.19 -16.28
N ILE A 139 5.40 -34.98 -14.99
CA ILE A 139 5.16 -33.65 -14.44
C ILE A 139 6.51 -33.14 -13.93
N LYS A 140 6.92 -31.97 -14.40
CA LYS A 140 8.16 -31.32 -14.00
C LYS A 140 7.82 -30.04 -13.25
N PHE A 141 8.49 -29.83 -12.11
CA PHE A 141 8.45 -28.55 -11.42
C PHE A 141 9.85 -28.03 -11.09
N GLU A 142 10.00 -26.71 -11.10
CA GLU A 142 11.27 -26.01 -10.88
C GLU A 142 11.07 -24.87 -9.88
N LEU A 143 11.86 -24.87 -8.81
CA LEU A 143 11.86 -23.81 -7.81
C LEU A 143 12.92 -22.76 -8.16
N LEU A 144 12.44 -21.55 -8.50
CA LEU A 144 13.28 -20.44 -8.94
C LEU A 144 13.57 -19.49 -7.77
N VAL A 145 14.84 -19.21 -7.51
CA VAL A 145 15.31 -18.39 -6.37
C VAL A 145 16.27 -17.28 -6.78
N ASN A 146 16.38 -16.25 -5.94
CA ASN A 146 17.30 -15.11 -6.16
C ASN A 146 18.09 -14.71 -4.91
N PHE A 147 17.50 -14.69 -3.71
CA PHE A 147 18.16 -14.24 -2.47
C PHE A 147 18.77 -12.84 -2.63
N ARG A 148 17.90 -11.85 -2.83
CA ARG A 148 18.32 -10.45 -3.00
C ARG A 148 17.43 -9.50 -2.22
N ASP A 149 17.91 -8.28 -2.04
CA ASP A 149 17.05 -7.16 -1.68
C ASP A 149 15.89 -7.05 -2.68
N HIS A 150 14.68 -6.83 -2.17
CA HIS A 150 13.47 -6.81 -3.00
C HIS A 150 13.41 -5.61 -3.98
N HIS A 151 14.18 -4.54 -3.74
CA HIS A 151 14.31 -3.36 -4.60
C HIS A 151 15.31 -3.55 -5.74
N GLU A 152 16.16 -4.58 -5.69
CA GLU A 152 17.19 -4.81 -6.70
C GLU A 152 16.77 -5.84 -7.75
N THR A 153 17.55 -5.93 -8.82
CA THR A 153 17.56 -7.07 -9.76
C THR A 153 18.97 -7.62 -9.81
N ILE A 154 19.14 -8.93 -9.96
CA ILE A 154 20.47 -9.53 -10.01
C ILE A 154 20.64 -10.50 -11.18
N THR A 155 21.90 -10.73 -11.55
CA THR A 155 22.33 -11.95 -12.24
C THR A 155 23.09 -12.80 -11.21
N PRO A 156 22.52 -13.92 -10.71
CA PRO A 156 23.13 -14.67 -9.62
C PRO A 156 24.48 -15.31 -9.99
N GLU A 157 25.45 -15.21 -9.08
CA GLU A 157 26.73 -15.92 -9.13
C GLU A 157 26.59 -17.28 -8.41
N LEU A 158 26.46 -18.37 -9.18
CA LEU A 158 26.07 -19.70 -8.69
C LEU A 158 26.96 -20.24 -7.54
N GLU A 159 28.24 -19.87 -7.51
CA GLU A 159 29.20 -20.26 -6.48
C GLU A 159 28.87 -19.72 -5.08
N LYS A 160 28.01 -18.70 -4.98
CA LYS A 160 27.55 -18.15 -3.70
C LYS A 160 26.41 -18.95 -3.08
N TYR A 161 25.89 -19.94 -3.79
CA TYR A 161 24.68 -20.66 -3.42
C TYR A 161 24.95 -22.14 -3.15
N THR A 162 24.15 -22.69 -2.24
CA THR A 162 24.09 -24.11 -1.98
C THR A 162 22.63 -24.55 -2.04
N ALA A 163 22.40 -25.74 -2.59
CA ALA A 163 21.09 -26.40 -2.56
C ALA A 163 21.32 -27.89 -2.33
N VAL A 164 20.79 -28.41 -1.22
CA VAL A 164 20.90 -29.81 -0.85
C VAL A 164 19.52 -30.37 -0.62
N PHE A 165 19.20 -31.49 -1.27
CA PHE A 165 17.96 -32.21 -1.05
C PHE A 165 18.17 -33.35 -0.07
N ASN A 166 17.32 -33.42 0.95
CA ASN A 166 17.26 -34.52 1.91
C ASN A 166 16.02 -35.39 1.59
N GLU A 167 16.28 -36.64 1.20
CA GLU A 167 15.24 -37.60 0.84
C GLU A 167 14.43 -38.09 2.05
N ASP A 168 15.00 -38.13 3.26
CA ASP A 168 14.32 -38.68 4.44
C ASP A 168 13.11 -37.84 4.86
N ASN A 169 13.19 -36.52 4.68
CA ASN A 169 12.13 -35.57 5.02
C ASN A 169 11.60 -34.77 3.81
N GLN A 170 11.99 -35.17 2.59
CA GLN A 170 11.56 -34.57 1.32
C GLN A 170 11.75 -33.05 1.27
N MET A 171 12.92 -32.59 1.73
CA MET A 171 13.18 -31.17 1.97
C MET A 171 14.45 -30.72 1.26
N ALA A 172 14.37 -29.59 0.54
CA ALA A 172 15.53 -28.86 0.07
C ALA A 172 15.93 -27.79 1.09
N VAL A 173 17.23 -27.68 1.35
CA VAL A 173 17.83 -26.55 2.06
C VAL A 173 18.60 -25.74 1.03
N ILE A 174 18.17 -24.50 0.81
CA ILE A 174 18.74 -23.58 -0.18
C ILE A 174 19.32 -22.41 0.60
N SER A 175 20.55 -22.02 0.33
CA SER A 175 21.20 -20.94 1.09
C SER A 175 22.18 -20.16 0.22
N ASP A 176 22.29 -18.87 0.52
CA ASP A 176 23.40 -18.03 0.10
C ASP A 176 24.29 -17.71 1.34
N GLN A 177 25.02 -16.59 1.32
CA GLN A 177 25.85 -16.17 2.46
C GLN A 177 25.05 -15.58 3.63
N GLN A 178 23.81 -15.15 3.41
CA GLN A 178 23.02 -14.39 4.39
C GLN A 178 21.76 -15.13 4.84
N HIS A 179 21.07 -15.82 3.94
CA HIS A 179 19.78 -16.45 4.19
C HIS A 179 19.80 -17.95 3.93
N THR A 180 18.92 -18.64 4.64
CA THR A 180 18.59 -20.04 4.42
C THR A 180 17.08 -20.18 4.26
N VAL A 181 16.68 -20.90 3.23
CA VAL A 181 15.29 -21.28 2.97
C VAL A 181 15.15 -22.79 3.02
N TYR A 182 14.16 -23.25 3.76
CA TYR A 182 13.74 -24.64 3.80
C TYR A 182 12.50 -24.80 2.92
N ALA A 183 12.59 -25.68 1.94
CA ALA A 183 11.49 -26.00 1.03
C ALA A 183 11.13 -27.49 1.15
N GLN A 184 10.02 -27.79 1.82
CA GLN A 184 9.51 -29.15 1.94
C GLN A 184 8.50 -29.45 0.82
N PHE A 185 8.63 -30.62 0.23
CA PHE A 185 7.76 -31.11 -0.83
C PHE A 185 7.00 -32.34 -0.36
N ILE A 186 5.68 -32.34 -0.55
CA ILE A 186 4.82 -33.46 -0.14
C ILE A 186 4.00 -33.90 -1.33
N SER A 187 4.02 -35.18 -1.65
CA SER A 187 3.18 -35.74 -2.71
C SER A 187 2.75 -37.17 -2.37
N GLU A 188 1.60 -37.55 -2.91
CA GLU A 188 1.11 -38.93 -2.90
C GLU A 188 1.91 -39.82 -3.86
N GLU A 189 2.51 -39.22 -4.90
CA GLU A 189 3.34 -39.91 -5.86
C GLU A 189 4.83 -39.69 -5.55
N SER A 190 5.66 -40.67 -5.90
CA SER A 190 7.11 -40.56 -5.71
C SER A 190 7.68 -39.48 -6.64
N ILE A 191 8.47 -38.58 -6.07
CA ILE A 191 9.13 -37.50 -6.79
C ILE A 191 10.64 -37.80 -6.85
N SER A 192 11.23 -37.64 -8.04
CA SER A 192 12.68 -37.61 -8.21
C SER A 192 13.16 -36.16 -8.15
N TYR A 193 14.12 -35.87 -7.29
CA TYR A 193 14.64 -34.51 -7.11
C TYR A 193 16.07 -34.36 -7.63
N ARG A 194 16.39 -33.14 -8.03
CA ARG A 194 17.74 -32.66 -8.32
C ARG A 194 17.89 -31.23 -7.82
N CYS A 195 19.09 -30.87 -7.40
CA CYS A 195 19.48 -29.50 -7.09
C CYS A 195 20.51 -29.04 -8.13
N PRO A 196 20.08 -28.65 -9.34
CA PRO A 196 21.02 -28.42 -10.44
C PRO A 196 21.85 -27.16 -10.25
N LEU A 197 21.36 -26.17 -9.49
CA LEU A 197 21.97 -24.84 -9.36
C LEU A 197 22.37 -24.27 -10.73
N SER A 198 21.38 -24.16 -11.63
CA SER A 198 21.58 -23.64 -12.98
C SER A 198 20.78 -22.37 -13.20
N LEU A 199 21.26 -21.47 -14.07
CA LEU A 199 20.56 -20.24 -14.40
C LEU A 199 19.43 -20.49 -15.41
N THR A 200 18.32 -19.77 -15.22
CA THR A 200 17.28 -19.63 -16.25
C THR A 200 17.76 -18.71 -17.38
N ALA A 201 16.99 -18.65 -18.47
CA ALA A 201 17.03 -17.48 -19.33
C ALA A 201 16.57 -16.24 -18.52
N GLU A 202 16.98 -15.06 -18.96
CA GLU A 202 16.57 -13.81 -18.31
C GLU A 202 15.06 -13.57 -18.48
N SER A 203 14.42 -13.27 -17.37
CA SER A 203 13.06 -12.76 -17.26
C SER A 203 13.05 -11.26 -17.52
N TYR A 204 12.09 -10.80 -18.32
CA TYR A 204 11.86 -9.41 -18.67
C TYR A 204 10.70 -8.80 -17.88
N TYR A 205 10.92 -7.60 -17.34
CA TYR A 205 9.99 -6.84 -16.50
C TYR A 205 9.50 -5.57 -17.20
N PRO A 206 8.42 -5.64 -18.00
CA PRO A 206 7.93 -4.48 -18.75
C PRO A 206 7.58 -3.27 -17.89
N ILE A 207 7.12 -3.49 -16.65
CA ILE A 207 6.79 -2.39 -15.72
C ILE A 207 8.06 -1.66 -15.29
N GLU A 208 9.20 -2.34 -15.15
CA GLU A 208 10.48 -1.69 -14.82
C GLU A 208 11.04 -0.92 -16.03
N THR A 209 10.83 -1.41 -17.26
CA THR A 209 11.14 -0.64 -18.48
C THR A 209 10.37 0.68 -18.53
N GLU A 210 9.06 0.66 -18.26
CA GLU A 210 8.24 1.88 -18.17
C GLU A 210 8.76 2.85 -17.11
N ARG A 211 9.39 2.31 -16.07
CA ARG A 211 9.98 3.05 -14.94
C ARG A 211 11.47 3.36 -15.15
N GLY A 212 12.06 3.05 -16.29
CA GLY A 212 13.49 3.28 -16.53
C GLY A 212 14.42 2.64 -15.49
N TYR A 213 14.02 1.51 -14.90
CA TYR A 213 14.84 0.71 -13.99
C TYR A 213 15.43 -0.50 -14.73
N PRO A 214 16.45 -1.17 -14.16
CA PRO A 214 16.83 -2.50 -14.60
C PRO A 214 15.61 -3.43 -14.70
N ASP A 215 15.44 -4.01 -15.88
CA ASP A 215 14.23 -4.70 -16.32
C ASP A 215 14.47 -6.15 -16.75
N MET A 216 15.67 -6.67 -16.50
CA MET A 216 16.08 -8.04 -16.80
C MET A 216 16.64 -8.70 -15.54
N GLU A 217 16.27 -9.94 -15.30
CA GLU A 217 16.76 -10.73 -14.16
C GLU A 217 16.87 -12.21 -14.52
N ALA A 218 17.94 -12.87 -14.11
CA ALA A 218 18.08 -14.31 -14.18
C ALA A 218 17.73 -14.95 -12.83
N HIS A 219 17.15 -16.14 -12.84
CA HIS A 219 16.82 -16.90 -11.64
C HIS A 219 17.67 -18.17 -11.54
N ILE A 220 17.95 -18.63 -10.32
CA ILE A 220 18.55 -19.94 -10.09
C ILE A 220 17.44 -20.99 -10.03
N ILE A 221 17.56 -22.04 -10.83
CA ILE A 221 16.80 -23.29 -10.65
C ILE A 221 17.46 -24.04 -9.50
N ALA A 222 16.95 -23.83 -8.28
CA ALA A 222 17.53 -24.43 -7.08
C ALA A 222 17.08 -25.88 -6.88
N VAL A 223 15.85 -26.20 -7.27
CA VAL A 223 15.29 -27.55 -7.17
C VAL A 223 14.52 -27.87 -8.46
N GLU A 224 14.80 -29.03 -9.05
CA GLU A 224 13.99 -29.65 -10.09
C GLU A 224 13.37 -30.92 -9.51
N GLY A 225 12.06 -31.07 -9.64
CA GLY A 225 11.32 -32.27 -9.26
C GLY A 225 10.59 -32.88 -10.45
N ILE A 226 10.61 -34.21 -10.53
CA ILE A 226 9.96 -34.98 -11.60
C ILE A 226 9.04 -36.02 -10.99
N ILE A 227 7.76 -35.97 -11.37
CA ILE A 227 6.74 -36.94 -11.01
C ILE A 227 6.36 -37.74 -12.26
N LYS A 228 6.29 -39.07 -12.13
CA LYS A 228 5.72 -39.93 -13.17
C LYS A 228 4.28 -40.25 -12.80
N PRO A 229 3.28 -39.65 -13.49
CA PRO A 229 1.88 -39.78 -13.12
C PRO A 229 1.46 -41.26 -13.11
N LYS A 230 0.85 -41.71 -12.02
CA LYS A 230 0.22 -43.05 -11.92
C LYS A 230 -1.29 -42.98 -12.06
N SER A 231 -1.87 -41.80 -11.96
CA SER A 231 -3.29 -41.55 -12.13
C SER A 231 -3.55 -40.27 -12.93
N ASN A 232 -4.80 -40.06 -13.31
CA ASN A 232 -5.25 -38.84 -13.98
C ASN A 232 -5.18 -37.59 -13.08
N THR A 233 -4.95 -37.76 -11.78
CA THR A 233 -4.88 -36.65 -10.84
C THR A 233 -3.62 -36.75 -10.00
N VAL A 234 -2.73 -35.78 -10.14
CA VAL A 234 -1.51 -35.72 -9.34
C VAL A 234 -1.58 -34.50 -8.44
N THR A 235 -1.30 -34.71 -7.16
CA THR A 235 -1.27 -33.63 -6.16
C THR A 235 0.08 -33.58 -5.48
N PHE A 236 0.61 -32.36 -5.34
CA PHE A 236 1.78 -32.10 -4.51
C PHE A 236 1.67 -30.74 -3.82
N GLU A 237 2.38 -30.59 -2.71
CA GLU A 237 2.47 -29.38 -1.90
C GLU A 237 3.92 -28.93 -1.79
N LEU A 238 4.11 -27.61 -1.78
CA LEU A 238 5.34 -26.92 -1.45
C LEU A 238 5.10 -26.17 -0.13
N ARG A 239 6.00 -26.33 0.84
CA ARG A 239 6.00 -25.55 2.08
C ARG A 239 7.36 -24.87 2.21
N VAL A 240 7.35 -23.56 2.44
CA VAL A 240 8.55 -22.71 2.43
C VAL A 240 8.62 -21.91 3.71
N ASN A 241 9.74 -22.01 4.42
CA ASN A 241 9.97 -21.28 5.65
C ASN A 241 11.47 -20.93 5.79
N THR A 242 11.78 -19.91 6.59
CA THR A 242 13.16 -19.58 7.02
C THR A 242 13.64 -20.48 8.17
N THR A 243 12.77 -21.39 8.64
CA THR A 243 13.06 -22.44 9.63
C THR A 243 12.61 -23.79 9.09
N SER A 244 13.04 -24.88 9.71
CA SER A 244 12.65 -26.25 9.30
C SER A 244 11.24 -26.67 9.76
N ASP A 245 10.48 -25.76 10.39
CA ASP A 245 9.16 -26.04 10.95
C ASP A 245 8.06 -25.66 9.97
N PHE A 246 7.15 -26.58 9.68
CA PHE A 246 6.10 -26.37 8.68
C PHE A 246 4.72 -26.75 9.22
N SER A 247 3.79 -25.81 9.11
CA SER A 247 2.34 -26.08 9.04
C SER A 247 1.92 -26.50 7.63
N SER A 248 0.83 -27.24 7.54
CA SER A 248 0.16 -27.58 6.28
C SER A 248 -0.56 -26.39 5.66
N LEU A 249 -0.84 -26.47 4.36
CA LEU A 249 -1.69 -25.48 3.68
C LEU A 249 -3.07 -25.37 4.35
N SER A 250 -3.65 -26.48 4.80
CA SER A 250 -4.94 -26.49 5.48
C SER A 250 -4.91 -25.69 6.78
N GLU A 251 -3.87 -25.84 7.60
CA GLU A 251 -3.72 -25.10 8.86
C GLU A 251 -3.53 -23.59 8.61
N ILE A 252 -2.69 -23.22 7.64
CA ILE A 252 -2.50 -21.81 7.28
C ILE A 252 -3.80 -21.21 6.74
N HIS A 253 -4.48 -21.92 5.83
CA HIS A 253 -5.74 -21.47 5.26
C HIS A 253 -6.81 -21.30 6.32
N GLU A 254 -7.01 -22.28 7.20
CA GLU A 254 -7.97 -22.19 8.31
C GLU A 254 -7.65 -21.00 9.23
N SER A 255 -6.38 -20.82 9.62
CA SER A 255 -5.97 -19.68 10.44
C SER A 255 -6.25 -18.33 9.76
N ARG A 256 -6.02 -18.22 8.44
CA ARG A 256 -6.32 -16.99 7.70
C ARG A 256 -7.81 -16.75 7.58
N THR A 257 -8.59 -17.78 7.25
CA THR A 257 -10.06 -17.69 7.18
C THR A 257 -10.62 -17.22 8.52
N ASN A 258 -10.22 -17.85 9.63
CA ASN A 258 -10.65 -17.45 10.97
C ASN A 258 -10.29 -16.00 11.30
N ARG A 259 -9.09 -15.55 10.93
CA ARG A 259 -8.66 -14.15 11.11
C ARG A 259 -9.55 -13.20 10.31
N TYR A 260 -9.81 -13.49 9.04
CA TYR A 260 -10.64 -12.63 8.21
C TYR A 260 -12.09 -12.62 8.66
N ASP A 261 -12.66 -13.76 9.02
CA ASP A 261 -14.03 -13.82 9.56
C ASP A 261 -14.17 -12.95 10.81
N GLN A 262 -13.15 -12.95 11.69
CA GLN A 262 -13.13 -12.07 12.85
C GLN A 262 -13.03 -10.58 12.46
N LEU A 263 -12.20 -10.23 11.48
CA LEU A 263 -12.08 -8.86 10.98
C LEU A 263 -13.38 -8.39 10.32
N MET A 264 -14.01 -9.22 9.49
CA MET A 264 -15.30 -8.90 8.87
C MET A 264 -16.38 -8.69 9.92
N LYS A 265 -16.41 -9.54 10.95
CA LYS A 265 -17.34 -9.42 12.07
C LYS A 265 -17.12 -8.12 12.85
N ASN A 266 -15.86 -7.78 13.16
CA ASN A 266 -15.53 -6.54 13.87
C ASN A 266 -15.92 -5.30 13.08
N ALA A 267 -15.72 -5.31 11.77
CA ALA A 267 -16.05 -4.21 10.88
C ALA A 267 -17.55 -4.12 10.53
N GLY A 268 -18.36 -5.15 10.85
CA GLY A 268 -19.73 -5.26 10.35
C GLY A 268 -19.81 -5.35 8.82
N ALA A 269 -18.85 -6.03 8.20
CA ALA A 269 -18.72 -6.07 6.74
C ALA A 269 -19.69 -7.07 6.09
N GLU A 270 -20.84 -6.59 5.63
CA GLU A 270 -21.84 -7.43 4.95
C GLU A 270 -21.65 -7.47 3.42
N SER A 271 -21.36 -6.30 2.80
CA SER A 271 -21.17 -6.17 1.36
C SER A 271 -19.84 -6.77 0.89
N GLU A 272 -19.79 -7.28 -0.35
CA GLU A 272 -18.55 -7.85 -0.91
C GLU A 272 -17.44 -6.79 -1.04
N VAL A 273 -17.80 -5.56 -1.39
CA VAL A 273 -16.83 -4.45 -1.49
C VAL A 273 -16.21 -4.13 -0.13
N LEU A 274 -17.03 -4.00 0.93
CA LEU A 274 -16.49 -3.73 2.26
C LEU A 274 -15.65 -4.91 2.77
N LYS A 275 -16.01 -6.16 2.43
CA LYS A 275 -15.18 -7.32 2.74
C LYS A 275 -13.81 -7.26 2.06
N GLN A 276 -13.75 -6.86 0.79
CA GLN A 276 -12.47 -6.67 0.10
C GLN A 276 -11.63 -5.58 0.75
N LEU A 277 -12.23 -4.43 1.04
CA LEU A 277 -11.52 -3.32 1.70
C LEU A 277 -11.03 -3.70 3.11
N VAL A 278 -11.82 -4.43 3.90
CA VAL A 278 -11.41 -4.90 5.23
C VAL A 278 -10.28 -5.93 5.10
N GLN A 279 -10.31 -6.82 4.10
CA GLN A 279 -9.20 -7.73 3.84
C GLN A 279 -7.92 -6.93 3.51
N ALA A 280 -8.01 -5.95 2.59
CA ALA A 280 -6.89 -5.08 2.24
C ALA A 280 -6.39 -4.26 3.43
N SER A 281 -7.26 -3.85 4.36
CA SER A 281 -6.83 -3.13 5.56
C SER A 281 -5.87 -3.93 6.43
N ASP A 282 -6.03 -5.26 6.46
CA ASP A 282 -5.15 -6.15 7.23
C ASP A 282 -3.77 -6.27 6.61
N ASP A 283 -3.64 -6.05 5.29
CA ASP A 283 -2.37 -6.18 4.60
C ASP A 283 -1.34 -5.14 5.07
N PHE A 284 -1.79 -3.95 5.44
CA PHE A 284 -0.91 -2.84 5.82
C PHE A 284 -0.54 -2.83 7.31
N ILE A 285 -1.30 -3.51 8.18
CA ILE A 285 -1.07 -3.49 9.64
C ILE A 285 -0.07 -4.58 10.03
N VAL A 286 1.14 -4.14 10.36
CA VAL A 286 2.31 -5.00 10.58
C VAL A 286 2.93 -4.81 11.95
N TYR A 287 3.71 -5.79 12.39
CA TYR A 287 4.52 -5.70 13.59
C TYR A 287 5.88 -5.04 13.30
N ARG A 288 6.29 -4.11 14.16
CA ARG A 288 7.60 -3.49 14.14
C ARG A 288 8.47 -4.04 15.27
N LYS A 289 9.52 -4.79 14.91
CA LYS A 289 10.44 -5.43 15.84
C LYS A 289 11.19 -4.43 16.72
N THR A 290 11.58 -3.28 16.17
CA THR A 290 12.36 -2.25 16.89
C THR A 290 11.57 -1.55 18.00
N THR A 291 10.24 -1.47 17.89
CA THR A 291 9.37 -0.84 18.90
C THR A 291 8.57 -1.84 19.72
N GLY A 292 8.44 -3.09 19.24
CA GLY A 292 7.62 -4.11 19.85
C GLY A 292 6.12 -3.90 19.67
N LYS A 293 5.71 -3.04 18.71
CA LYS A 293 4.33 -2.56 18.53
C LYS A 293 3.86 -2.74 17.09
N LYS A 294 2.56 -2.59 16.85
CA LYS A 294 2.01 -2.48 15.49
C LYS A 294 2.33 -1.13 14.85
N THR A 295 2.41 -1.12 13.52
CA THR A 295 2.55 0.06 12.65
C THR A 295 1.82 -0.19 11.33
N ILE A 296 1.79 0.81 10.45
CA ILE A 296 1.18 0.73 9.11
C ILE A 296 2.26 0.91 8.05
N ILE A 297 2.49 -0.10 7.20
CA ILE A 297 3.24 0.10 5.96
C ILE A 297 2.42 0.98 5.03
N ALA A 298 3.00 2.06 4.51
CA ALA A 298 2.31 3.01 3.65
C ALA A 298 1.79 2.37 2.36
N GLY A 299 2.54 1.41 1.80
CA GLY A 299 2.06 0.58 0.71
C GLY A 299 3.03 -0.46 0.20
N TYR A 300 2.47 -1.45 -0.50
CA TYR A 300 3.19 -2.54 -1.11
C TYR A 300 3.34 -2.37 -2.63
N PRO A 301 4.50 -2.75 -3.19
CA PRO A 301 5.63 -3.38 -2.50
C PRO A 301 6.69 -2.41 -1.98
N TRP A 302 6.59 -1.10 -2.22
CA TRP A 302 7.76 -0.22 -2.11
C TRP A 302 8.01 0.35 -0.72
N PHE A 303 6.98 0.75 0.01
CA PHE A 303 7.17 1.62 1.16
C PHE A 303 7.40 0.84 2.45
N THR A 304 7.97 1.54 3.42
CA THR A 304 7.97 1.22 4.84
C THR A 304 6.78 1.90 5.52
N ASP A 305 6.80 2.04 6.84
CA ASP A 305 5.87 2.87 7.59
C ASP A 305 6.27 4.35 7.60
N TRP A 306 5.27 5.18 7.30
CA TRP A 306 5.39 6.63 7.27
C TRP A 306 4.41 7.24 8.27
N GLY A 307 4.84 8.22 9.05
CA GLY A 307 4.03 8.83 10.10
C GLY A 307 2.81 9.54 9.54
N ARG A 308 2.98 10.30 8.46
CA ARG A 308 1.87 10.95 7.76
C ARG A 308 0.82 9.93 7.31
N ASP A 309 1.22 8.94 6.52
CA ASP A 309 0.35 7.88 5.99
C ASP A 309 -0.34 7.12 7.12
N THR A 310 0.40 6.76 8.17
CA THR A 310 -0.16 6.08 9.35
C THR A 310 -1.29 6.91 9.98
N MET A 311 -1.07 8.19 10.24
CA MET A 311 -2.07 9.04 10.90
C MET A 311 -3.30 9.30 10.02
N ILE A 312 -3.11 9.39 8.69
CA ILE A 312 -4.22 9.49 7.73
C ILE A 312 -4.99 8.14 7.66
N SER A 313 -4.28 7.02 7.72
CA SER A 313 -4.86 5.69 7.57
C SER A 313 -5.57 5.16 8.81
N ILE A 314 -5.17 5.55 10.02
CA ILE A 314 -5.74 5.04 11.28
C ILE A 314 -7.28 5.08 11.29
N PRO A 315 -7.96 6.20 10.97
CA PRO A 315 -9.42 6.24 10.99
C PRO A 315 -10.07 5.13 10.16
N GLY A 316 -9.62 4.92 8.92
CA GLY A 316 -10.19 3.92 8.02
C GLY A 316 -9.74 2.50 8.31
N LEU A 317 -8.44 2.25 8.46
CA LEU A 317 -7.91 0.88 8.59
C LEU A 317 -8.16 0.27 9.96
N THR A 318 -8.33 1.09 11.00
CA THR A 318 -8.46 0.61 12.38
C THR A 318 -9.80 0.96 13.02
N LEU A 319 -10.21 2.23 13.01
CA LEU A 319 -11.40 2.64 13.77
C LEU A 319 -12.69 2.15 13.11
N GLU A 320 -12.80 2.28 11.79
CA GLU A 320 -13.96 1.79 11.04
C GLU A 320 -13.99 0.26 10.89
N THR A 321 -12.90 -0.43 11.25
CA THR A 321 -12.79 -1.90 11.24
C THR A 321 -12.82 -2.52 12.64
N GLY A 322 -13.01 -1.72 13.69
CA GLY A 322 -13.11 -2.18 15.08
C GLY A 322 -11.79 -2.56 15.74
N ARG A 323 -10.65 -2.14 15.18
CA ARG A 323 -9.29 -2.44 15.68
C ARG A 323 -8.76 -1.31 16.59
N TYR A 324 -9.55 -0.94 17.60
CA TYR A 324 -9.28 0.24 18.45
C TYR A 324 -7.99 0.15 19.26
N GLU A 325 -7.63 -1.05 19.72
CA GLU A 325 -6.41 -1.26 20.53
C GLU A 325 -5.15 -0.99 19.71
N GLU A 326 -5.09 -1.48 18.48
CA GLU A 326 -3.99 -1.23 17.55
C GLU A 326 -3.91 0.25 17.18
N ALA A 327 -5.05 0.93 17.01
CA ALA A 327 -5.09 2.37 16.77
C ALA A 327 -4.41 3.16 17.89
N LEU A 328 -4.78 2.87 19.15
CA LEU A 328 -4.19 3.54 20.30
C LEU A 328 -2.70 3.21 20.44
N GLU A 329 -2.31 1.96 20.25
CA GLU A 329 -0.91 1.53 20.32
C GLU A 329 -0.03 2.30 19.34
N MET A 330 -0.50 2.49 18.09
CA MET A 330 0.21 3.27 17.08
C MET A 330 0.30 4.75 17.45
N ILE A 331 -0.82 5.38 17.83
CA ILE A 331 -0.84 6.80 18.23
C ILE A 331 0.16 7.04 19.38
N GLU A 332 0.11 6.20 20.41
CA GLU A 332 1.04 6.29 21.55
C GLU A 332 2.49 6.04 21.13
N GLY A 333 2.73 5.07 20.24
CA GLY A 333 4.06 4.78 19.70
C GLY A 333 4.70 5.98 19.02
N PHE A 334 3.98 6.64 18.11
CA PHE A 334 4.46 7.84 17.42
C PHE A 334 4.63 9.04 18.37
N LEU A 335 3.71 9.23 19.33
CA LEU A 335 3.82 10.30 20.34
C LEU A 335 5.06 10.14 21.23
N GLN A 336 5.41 8.91 21.60
CA GLN A 336 6.61 8.61 22.39
C GLN A 336 7.89 8.98 21.64
N MET A 337 7.85 8.97 20.31
CA MET A 337 8.97 9.32 19.45
C MET A 337 8.96 10.79 19.02
N ALA A 338 7.99 11.60 19.47
CA ALA A 338 7.94 13.00 19.11
C ALA A 338 9.18 13.77 19.60
N TYR A 339 9.78 14.55 18.72
CA TYR A 339 10.97 15.34 19.00
C TYR A 339 10.70 16.81 18.69
N LYS A 340 10.83 17.66 19.72
CA LYS A 340 10.57 19.11 19.64
C LYS A 340 9.22 19.45 19.02
N GLY A 341 8.19 18.65 19.29
CA GLY A 341 6.85 18.88 18.74
C GLY A 341 6.59 18.26 17.37
N ILE A 342 7.51 17.48 16.78
CA ILE A 342 7.27 16.79 15.50
C ILE A 342 7.36 15.27 15.69
N ILE A 343 6.40 14.53 15.14
CA ILE A 343 6.49 13.06 15.07
C ILE A 343 7.37 12.62 13.89
N PRO A 344 7.97 11.42 13.93
CA PRO A 344 8.69 10.89 12.77
C PRO A 344 7.80 10.79 11.52
N ASN A 345 8.34 11.19 10.37
CA ASN A 345 7.70 11.05 9.07
C ASN A 345 8.04 9.72 8.39
N ASN A 346 9.29 9.26 8.47
CA ASN A 346 9.75 8.03 7.81
C ASN A 346 10.63 7.23 8.77
N PHE A 347 10.44 5.90 8.76
CA PHE A 347 11.37 4.93 9.32
C PHE A 347 12.10 4.22 8.17
N PRO A 348 13.36 4.56 7.90
CA PRO A 348 14.11 3.98 6.79
C PRO A 348 14.33 2.47 6.95
N ASP A 349 14.55 1.77 5.83
CA ASP A 349 14.71 0.31 5.80
C ASP A 349 15.96 -0.18 6.57
N GLU A 350 17.06 0.59 6.57
CA GLU A 350 18.38 0.14 7.07
C GLU A 350 18.67 0.49 8.56
N GLY A 351 17.65 0.53 9.42
CA GLY A 351 17.84 0.82 10.85
C GLY A 351 18.38 2.23 11.16
N GLN A 352 18.29 3.14 10.19
CA GLN A 352 18.68 4.55 10.35
C GLN A 352 17.74 5.28 11.32
N ALA A 353 18.19 6.43 11.84
CA ALA A 353 17.37 7.24 12.72
C ALA A 353 16.09 7.71 12.00
N PRO A 354 14.94 7.77 12.70
CA PRO A 354 13.70 8.28 12.12
C PRO A 354 13.87 9.71 11.61
N MET A 355 13.27 10.01 10.45
CA MET A 355 13.33 11.33 9.84
C MET A 355 12.16 12.19 10.29
N TYR A 356 12.39 13.46 10.60
CA TYR A 356 11.38 14.40 11.10
C TYR A 356 11.10 15.52 10.08
N ASN A 357 10.97 15.17 8.81
CA ASN A 357 10.75 16.09 7.68
C ASN A 357 9.26 16.18 7.29
N THR A 358 8.42 16.61 8.23
CA THR A 358 6.97 16.75 8.01
C THR A 358 6.42 17.96 8.79
N SER A 359 5.51 18.70 8.17
CA SER A 359 4.70 19.74 8.83
C SER A 359 3.25 19.32 9.05
N ASP A 360 2.76 18.34 8.30
CA ASP A 360 1.38 17.84 8.34
C ASP A 360 1.19 16.58 9.19
N GLY A 361 2.17 15.67 9.23
CA GLY A 361 2.07 14.37 9.91
C GLY A 361 1.69 14.50 11.38
N THR A 362 2.31 15.44 12.09
CA THR A 362 1.96 15.73 13.50
C THR A 362 0.54 16.28 13.63
N LEU A 363 0.09 17.13 12.70
CA LEU A 363 -1.27 17.68 12.76
C LEU A 363 -2.32 16.61 12.43
N TRP A 364 -2.00 15.66 11.53
CA TRP A 364 -2.82 14.47 11.30
C TRP A 364 -2.91 13.57 12.53
N LEU A 365 -1.91 13.55 13.41
CA LEU A 365 -2.00 12.83 14.68
C LEU A 365 -3.12 13.36 15.58
N PHE A 366 -3.29 14.68 15.67
CA PHE A 366 -4.43 15.26 16.40
C PHE A 366 -5.76 14.79 15.80
N HIS A 367 -5.85 14.78 14.47
CA HIS A 367 -7.04 14.28 13.78
C HIS A 367 -7.30 12.80 14.10
N ALA A 368 -6.28 11.94 14.03
CA ALA A 368 -6.38 10.51 14.37
C ALA A 368 -6.83 10.30 15.82
N MET A 369 -6.21 11.01 16.78
CA MET A 369 -6.59 10.93 18.19
C MET A 369 -8.01 11.45 18.44
N TYR A 370 -8.44 12.50 17.75
CA TYR A 370 -9.81 13.00 17.84
C TYR A 370 -10.81 11.95 17.33
N LYS A 371 -10.55 11.35 16.16
CA LYS A 371 -11.40 10.28 15.62
C LYS A 371 -11.44 9.07 16.56
N TYR A 372 -10.30 8.70 17.17
CA TYR A 372 -10.24 7.65 18.20
C TYR A 372 -11.15 7.97 19.38
N MET A 373 -11.08 9.19 19.92
CA MET A 373 -11.94 9.62 21.03
C MET A 373 -13.42 9.64 20.66
N MET A 374 -13.77 10.08 19.46
CA MET A 374 -15.16 10.08 18.98
C MET A 374 -15.74 8.68 18.84
N LYS A 375 -14.91 7.67 18.57
CA LYS A 375 -15.36 6.27 18.44
C LYS A 375 -15.36 5.52 19.77
N THR A 376 -14.43 5.81 20.68
CA THR A 376 -14.20 4.99 21.88
C THR A 376 -14.60 5.66 23.20
N ASN A 377 -14.63 7.00 23.24
CA ASN A 377 -14.80 7.79 24.46
C ASN A 377 -13.83 7.39 25.60
N HIS A 378 -12.63 6.91 25.25
CA HIS A 378 -11.67 6.37 26.21
C HIS A 378 -10.88 7.48 26.93
N LEU A 379 -11.47 8.06 27.97
CA LEU A 379 -10.89 9.20 28.72
C LEU A 379 -9.50 8.90 29.31
N GLY A 380 -9.27 7.69 29.84
CA GLY A 380 -7.96 7.33 30.42
C GLY A 380 -6.82 7.35 29.39
N ALA A 381 -7.09 6.96 28.14
CA ALA A 381 -6.13 7.10 27.05
C ALA A 381 -5.85 8.57 26.73
N LEU A 382 -6.89 9.41 26.70
CA LEU A 382 -6.73 10.85 26.49
C LEU A 382 -5.90 11.50 27.61
N GLU A 383 -6.22 11.23 28.88
CA GLU A 383 -5.46 11.74 30.04
C GLU A 383 -3.97 11.42 29.94
N LYS A 384 -3.64 10.21 29.48
CA LYS A 384 -2.26 9.75 29.31
C LYS A 384 -1.51 10.51 28.21
N VAL A 385 -2.14 10.76 27.07
CA VAL A 385 -1.47 11.39 25.91
C VAL A 385 -1.53 12.92 25.93
N TYR A 386 -2.51 13.50 26.62
CA TYR A 386 -2.78 14.93 26.63
C TYR A 386 -1.57 15.81 26.96
N PRO A 387 -0.73 15.51 27.97
CA PRO A 387 0.46 16.31 28.26
C PRO A 387 1.42 16.43 27.07
N LYS A 388 1.57 15.36 26.29
CA LYS A 388 2.42 15.38 25.08
C LYS A 388 1.78 16.20 23.96
N LEU A 389 0.45 16.17 23.82
CA LEU A 389 -0.27 17.02 22.87
C LEU A 389 -0.13 18.50 23.21
N VAL A 390 -0.16 18.87 24.50
CA VAL A 390 0.12 20.24 24.97
C VAL A 390 1.53 20.67 24.57
N GLU A 391 2.54 19.83 24.86
CA GLU A 391 3.93 20.09 24.48
C GLU A 391 4.08 20.34 22.97
N ILE A 392 3.42 19.52 22.14
CA ILE A 392 3.43 19.67 20.69
C ILE A 392 2.83 21.02 20.26
N ILE A 393 1.69 21.43 20.82
CA ILE A 393 1.10 22.75 20.51
C ILE A 393 2.05 23.87 20.91
N ASP A 394 2.65 23.81 22.10
CA ASP A 394 3.55 24.86 22.58
C ASP A 394 4.80 24.97 21.68
N PHE A 395 5.32 23.86 21.13
CA PHE A 395 6.38 23.89 20.12
C PHE A 395 5.92 24.49 18.79
N HIS A 396 4.70 24.22 18.31
CA HIS A 396 4.21 24.85 17.08
C HIS A 396 3.98 26.36 17.27
N VAL A 397 3.56 26.80 18.46
CA VAL A 397 3.39 28.21 18.79
C VAL A 397 4.74 28.93 18.85
N ASN A 398 5.72 28.36 19.55
CA ASN A 398 7.01 29.01 19.81
C ASN A 398 8.07 28.78 18.74
N GLY A 399 7.88 27.74 17.91
CA GLY A 399 8.83 27.28 16.92
C GLY A 399 9.37 25.87 17.22
N THR A 400 9.35 25.03 16.19
CA THR A 400 9.92 23.68 16.19
C THR A 400 11.12 23.62 15.23
N ILE A 401 11.60 22.41 14.93
CA ILE A 401 12.58 22.14 13.89
C ILE A 401 12.02 22.44 12.49
N ASN A 402 12.90 22.58 11.50
CA ASN A 402 12.54 22.84 10.09
C ASN A 402 11.74 24.14 9.86
N ASP A 403 11.99 25.18 10.66
CA ASP A 403 11.36 26.50 10.49
C ASP A 403 9.82 26.45 10.50
N ILE A 404 9.24 25.59 11.34
CA ILE A 404 7.78 25.56 11.56
C ILE A 404 7.46 26.35 12.83
N TYR A 405 6.62 27.37 12.70
CA TYR A 405 6.21 28.22 13.82
C TYR A 405 4.89 28.95 13.52
N MET A 406 4.20 29.38 14.57
CA MET A 406 3.04 30.25 14.45
C MET A 406 3.48 31.71 14.31
N ASP A 407 3.05 32.34 13.22
CA ASP A 407 3.27 33.75 12.95
C ASP A 407 2.31 34.62 13.79
N GLN A 408 2.52 35.95 13.80
CA GLN A 408 1.77 36.89 14.63
C GLN A 408 0.26 36.89 14.37
N ASP A 409 -0.13 36.58 13.13
CA ASP A 409 -1.52 36.44 12.69
C ASP A 409 -2.18 35.12 13.12
N GLY A 410 -1.44 34.22 13.77
CA GLY A 410 -1.93 32.92 14.23
C GLY A 410 -1.91 31.81 13.19
N LEU A 411 -1.39 32.05 11.99
CA LEU A 411 -1.17 31.03 10.97
C LEU A 411 0.20 30.36 11.16
N LEU A 412 0.31 29.08 10.81
CA LEU A 412 1.60 28.38 10.76
C LEU A 412 2.32 28.71 9.46
N SER A 413 3.56 29.17 9.60
CA SER A 413 4.57 29.18 8.55
C SER A 413 5.44 27.94 8.68
N THR A 414 5.84 27.33 7.56
CA THR A 414 6.60 26.09 7.54
C THR A 414 7.73 26.14 6.53
N GLY A 415 8.94 25.76 6.97
CA GLY A 415 10.07 25.55 6.08
C GLY A 415 10.56 26.80 5.35
N ASN A 416 11.40 26.57 4.35
CA ASN A 416 11.98 27.55 3.43
C ASN A 416 12.08 26.98 2.01
N GLU A 417 12.58 27.77 1.05
CA GLU A 417 12.71 27.42 -0.38
C GLU A 417 13.38 26.06 -0.65
N THR A 418 14.22 25.59 0.26
CA THR A 418 14.98 24.34 0.09
C THR A 418 14.33 23.14 0.77
N THR A 419 13.22 23.33 1.49
CA THR A 419 12.56 22.28 2.28
C THR A 419 11.30 21.74 1.59
N GLN A 420 10.98 20.51 1.94
CA GLN A 420 9.82 19.75 1.45
C GLN A 420 9.15 19.06 2.65
N LEU A 421 8.16 19.74 3.24
CA LEU A 421 7.58 19.35 4.54
C LEU A 421 6.10 18.94 4.46
N THR A 422 5.37 19.39 3.43
CA THR A 422 3.97 19.00 3.19
C THR A 422 3.88 17.64 2.50
N TRP A 423 2.71 17.01 2.41
CA TRP A 423 2.53 15.76 1.64
C TRP A 423 2.94 15.83 0.16
N MET A 424 3.06 17.03 -0.41
CA MET A 424 3.65 17.23 -1.73
C MET A 424 5.18 17.40 -1.64
N ASP A 425 5.90 16.37 -1.20
CA ASP A 425 7.29 16.43 -0.67
C ASP A 425 8.40 15.93 -1.60
N VAL A 426 8.18 15.89 -2.92
CA VAL A 426 9.23 15.42 -3.83
C VAL A 426 10.38 16.42 -3.94
N LYS A 427 11.60 15.90 -3.73
CA LYS A 427 12.86 16.62 -3.93
C LYS A 427 13.88 15.73 -4.64
N VAL A 428 14.39 16.18 -5.79
CA VAL A 428 15.36 15.45 -6.61
C VAL A 428 16.62 16.27 -6.80
N ASN A 429 17.79 15.78 -6.38
CA ASN A 429 19.08 16.45 -6.57
C ASN A 429 19.08 17.94 -6.16
N GLY A 430 18.37 18.28 -5.08
CA GLY A 430 18.22 19.66 -4.58
C GLY A 430 17.04 20.44 -5.16
N TRP A 431 16.45 20.01 -6.27
CA TRP A 431 15.23 20.59 -6.83
C TRP A 431 14.01 20.15 -6.03
N VAL A 432 13.36 21.09 -5.34
CA VAL A 432 12.04 20.89 -4.74
C VAL A 432 11.00 21.03 -5.86
N VAL A 433 10.33 19.93 -6.23
CA VAL A 433 9.45 19.88 -7.41
C VAL A 433 8.20 20.73 -7.20
N THR A 434 7.66 20.68 -5.98
CA THR A 434 6.50 21.45 -5.54
C THR A 434 6.84 22.23 -4.28
N PRO A 435 7.51 23.39 -4.40
CA PRO A 435 7.87 24.19 -3.24
C PRO A 435 6.60 24.73 -2.58
N ARG A 436 6.41 24.40 -1.30
CA ARG A 436 5.22 24.77 -0.51
C ARG A 436 5.59 25.21 0.90
N HIS A 437 6.65 26.01 0.98
CA HIS A 437 7.08 26.66 2.22
C HIS A 437 6.27 27.92 2.50
N GLY A 438 6.37 28.48 3.70
CA GLY A 438 5.49 29.54 4.16
C GLY A 438 4.17 28.97 4.68
N LYS A 439 3.05 29.65 4.41
CA LYS A 439 1.73 29.29 4.93
C LYS A 439 0.96 28.50 3.86
N ALA A 440 1.00 27.17 3.96
CA ALA A 440 0.21 26.27 3.11
C ALA A 440 -1.24 26.14 3.61
N VAL A 441 -2.19 26.06 2.68
CA VAL A 441 -3.63 26.08 2.97
C VAL A 441 -4.08 24.92 3.86
N GLU A 442 -3.63 23.70 3.58
CA GLU A 442 -4.01 22.51 4.34
C GLU A 442 -3.30 22.42 5.69
N ILE A 443 -2.06 22.90 5.79
CA ILE A 443 -1.35 22.99 7.07
C ILE A 443 -2.12 23.91 8.03
N ASN A 444 -2.60 25.04 7.53
CA ASN A 444 -3.37 25.98 8.35
C ASN A 444 -4.80 25.50 8.65
N ALA A 445 -5.42 24.74 7.74
CA ALA A 445 -6.67 24.03 8.03
C ALA A 445 -6.47 22.97 9.13
N LEU A 446 -5.41 22.18 9.06
CA LEU A 446 -5.03 21.17 10.05
C LEU A 446 -4.64 21.80 11.40
N TRP A 447 -3.95 22.94 11.39
CA TRP A 447 -3.58 23.69 12.58
C TRP A 447 -4.80 24.22 13.33
N TYR A 448 -5.70 24.90 12.63
CA TYR A 448 -6.97 25.33 13.21
C TYR A 448 -7.74 24.13 13.79
N ASN A 449 -7.79 23.02 13.05
CA ASN A 449 -8.43 21.80 13.50
C ASN A 449 -7.77 21.22 14.76
N ALA A 450 -6.44 21.21 14.85
CA ALA A 450 -5.70 20.77 16.03
C ALA A 450 -6.00 21.64 17.27
N LEU A 451 -6.07 22.96 17.11
CA LEU A 451 -6.44 23.88 18.19
C LEU A 451 -7.88 23.63 18.69
N GLN A 452 -8.83 23.43 17.77
CA GLN A 452 -10.21 23.09 18.13
C GLN A 452 -10.31 21.73 18.81
N ILE A 453 -9.52 20.74 18.35
CA ILE A 453 -9.41 19.44 19.00
C ILE A 453 -8.87 19.58 20.43
N MET A 454 -7.87 20.42 20.65
CA MET A 454 -7.32 20.65 22.00
C MET A 454 -8.33 21.35 22.93
N ALA A 455 -9.13 22.28 22.41
CA ALA A 455 -10.26 22.84 23.16
C ALA A 455 -11.29 21.76 23.53
N ALA A 456 -11.63 20.86 22.60
CA ALA A 456 -12.54 19.75 22.86
C ALA A 456 -11.99 18.76 23.90
N PHE A 457 -10.70 18.41 23.80
CA PHE A 457 -10.03 17.53 24.77
C PHE A 457 -9.93 18.16 26.15
N SER A 458 -9.61 19.46 26.22
CA SER A 458 -9.62 20.21 27.47
C SER A 458 -10.99 20.15 28.16
N ALA A 459 -12.08 20.33 27.40
CA ALA A 459 -13.45 20.21 27.91
C ALA A 459 -13.78 18.78 28.37
N MET A 460 -13.39 17.76 27.61
CA MET A 460 -13.58 16.35 27.99
C MET A 460 -12.87 16.00 29.29
N LEU A 461 -11.68 16.57 29.51
CA LEU A 461 -10.89 16.39 30.73
C LEU A 461 -11.29 17.35 31.86
N SER A 462 -12.15 18.34 31.59
CA SER A 462 -12.55 19.38 32.53
C SER A 462 -11.36 20.09 33.19
N ASN A 463 -10.30 20.36 32.42
CA ASN A 463 -9.05 20.92 32.94
C ASN A 463 -8.96 22.45 32.87
N GLY A 464 -9.94 23.14 32.27
CA GLY A 464 -10.06 24.60 32.28
C GLY A 464 -9.19 25.35 31.28
N GLU A 465 -8.51 24.65 30.37
CA GLU A 465 -7.62 25.22 29.36
C GLU A 465 -8.34 25.53 28.02
N GLU A 466 -9.66 25.38 27.93
CA GLU A 466 -10.40 25.47 26.66
C GLU A 466 -10.24 26.85 26.04
N HIS A 467 -10.28 27.89 26.89
CA HIS A 467 -10.25 29.28 26.45
C HIS A 467 -8.95 29.63 25.71
N LYS A 468 -7.80 29.10 26.17
CA LYS A 468 -6.48 29.31 25.54
C LYS A 468 -6.50 28.88 24.08
N TYR A 469 -6.99 27.67 23.82
CA TYR A 469 -7.04 27.10 22.47
C TYR A 469 -8.10 27.77 21.59
N LEU A 470 -9.25 28.14 22.18
CA LEU A 470 -10.30 28.86 21.46
C LEU A 470 -9.83 30.25 20.98
N GLU A 471 -9.06 30.98 21.81
CA GLU A 471 -8.52 32.29 21.41
C GLU A 471 -7.55 32.17 20.22
N LEU A 472 -6.61 31.21 20.29
CA LEU A 472 -5.68 30.93 19.21
C LEU A 472 -6.43 30.56 17.93
N SER A 473 -7.40 29.64 18.03
CA SER A 473 -8.17 29.17 16.87
C SER A 473 -9.01 30.28 16.24
N ALA A 474 -9.55 31.22 17.03
CA ALA A 474 -10.30 32.35 16.52
C ALA A 474 -9.41 33.30 15.71
N ARG A 475 -8.18 33.53 16.17
CA ARG A 475 -7.17 34.31 15.45
C ARG A 475 -6.79 33.64 14.12
N THR A 476 -6.44 32.35 14.17
CA THR A 476 -6.14 31.53 12.98
C THR A 476 -7.29 31.56 11.98
N LYS A 477 -8.54 31.37 12.42
CA LYS A 477 -9.71 31.38 11.55
C LYS A 477 -9.91 32.71 10.84
N LYS A 478 -9.77 33.82 11.58
CA LYS A 478 -9.89 35.15 11.01
C LYS A 478 -8.83 35.36 9.93
N ALA A 479 -7.56 35.17 10.26
CA ALA A 479 -6.44 35.34 9.33
C ALA A 479 -6.58 34.43 8.10
N PHE A 480 -6.99 33.16 8.30
CA PHE A 480 -7.19 32.22 7.20
C PHE A 480 -8.21 32.73 6.18
N ASN A 481 -9.37 33.18 6.64
CA ASN A 481 -10.45 33.64 5.76
C ASN A 481 -10.16 34.99 5.10
N GLU A 482 -9.30 35.81 5.69
CA GLU A 482 -8.84 37.10 5.14
C GLU A 482 -7.74 36.91 4.10
N GLN A 483 -6.79 35.99 4.31
CA GLN A 483 -5.59 35.88 3.48
C GLN A 483 -5.67 34.79 2.39
N PHE A 484 -6.29 33.64 2.65
CA PHE A 484 -6.34 32.55 1.66
C PHE A 484 -7.50 32.68 0.67
N TRP A 485 -8.51 33.52 0.95
CA TRP A 485 -9.68 33.62 0.08
C TRP A 485 -9.37 34.39 -1.20
N ASN A 486 -9.52 33.74 -2.34
CA ASN A 486 -9.44 34.34 -3.66
C ASN A 486 -10.84 34.73 -4.14
N GLU A 487 -11.18 36.01 -3.96
CA GLU A 487 -12.49 36.55 -4.34
C GLU A 487 -12.76 36.43 -5.85
N ALA A 488 -11.75 36.62 -6.70
CA ALA A 488 -11.92 36.55 -8.15
C ALA A 488 -12.16 35.11 -8.64
N GLY A 489 -11.43 34.15 -8.06
CA GLY A 489 -11.53 32.73 -8.40
C GLY A 489 -12.64 31.97 -7.68
N GLN A 490 -13.25 32.57 -6.65
CA GLN A 490 -14.19 31.92 -5.72
C GLN A 490 -13.61 30.59 -5.17
N ASN A 491 -12.34 30.65 -4.77
CA ASN A 491 -11.56 29.50 -4.30
C ASN A 491 -10.55 29.93 -3.22
N LEU A 492 -9.62 29.04 -2.85
CA LEU A 492 -8.51 29.37 -1.96
C LEU A 492 -7.18 29.37 -2.71
N TYR A 493 -6.32 30.33 -2.39
CA TYR A 493 -4.90 30.27 -2.69
C TYR A 493 -4.30 29.02 -2.01
N ASP A 494 -3.35 28.35 -2.68
CA ASP A 494 -2.69 27.17 -2.10
C ASP A 494 -1.63 27.56 -1.06
N LEU A 495 -1.03 28.75 -1.23
CA LEU A 495 0.16 29.18 -0.49
C LEU A 495 0.19 30.69 -0.30
N ILE A 496 0.71 31.13 0.85
CA ILE A 496 1.13 32.51 1.12
C ILE A 496 2.60 32.48 1.56
N ILE A 497 3.45 33.22 0.86
CA ILE A 497 4.89 33.38 1.20
C ILE A 497 5.15 34.86 1.44
N ASP A 498 5.76 35.20 2.57
CA ASP A 498 6.14 36.58 2.93
C ASP A 498 5.00 37.61 2.80
N GLY A 499 3.77 37.17 3.05
CA GLY A 499 2.55 37.98 2.97
C GLY A 499 1.93 38.10 1.57
N GLU A 500 2.55 37.50 0.55
CA GLU A 500 2.03 37.44 -0.82
C GLU A 500 1.31 36.11 -1.08
N ALA A 501 0.10 36.19 -1.62
CA ALA A 501 -0.69 35.01 -1.98
C ALA A 501 -0.39 34.55 -3.42
N TYR A 502 -0.17 33.25 -3.59
CA TYR A 502 0.19 32.67 -4.89
C TYR A 502 -1.02 31.98 -5.55
N ASP A 503 -1.40 32.44 -6.75
CA ASP A 503 -2.54 31.91 -7.50
C ASP A 503 -2.20 30.64 -8.31
N ILE A 504 -1.85 29.58 -7.57
CA ILE A 504 -1.66 28.23 -8.11
C ILE A 504 -2.62 27.29 -7.37
N PRO A 505 -3.95 27.36 -7.61
CA PRO A 505 -4.93 26.57 -6.87
C PRO A 505 -4.66 25.07 -7.01
N ARG A 506 -4.78 24.36 -5.89
CA ARG A 506 -4.61 22.90 -5.78
C ARG A 506 -5.78 22.29 -5.02
N PRO A 507 -5.99 20.96 -5.10
CA PRO A 507 -7.05 20.29 -4.34
C PRO A 507 -6.91 20.42 -2.81
N ASN A 508 -5.74 20.83 -2.29
CA ASN A 508 -5.48 20.99 -0.86
C ASN A 508 -6.50 21.87 -0.12
N MET A 509 -7.13 22.83 -0.81
CA MET A 509 -8.20 23.66 -0.24
C MET A 509 -9.37 22.85 0.34
N ILE A 510 -9.56 21.61 -0.12
CA ILE A 510 -10.64 20.74 0.35
C ILE A 510 -10.54 20.42 1.84
N PHE A 511 -9.32 20.42 2.41
CA PHE A 511 -9.11 20.20 3.84
C PHE A 511 -9.71 21.31 4.71
N ALA A 512 -9.83 22.53 4.18
CA ALA A 512 -10.48 23.63 4.88
C ALA A 512 -11.98 23.38 5.12
N VAL A 513 -12.59 22.44 4.38
CA VAL A 513 -14.00 22.03 4.48
C VAL A 513 -14.16 20.63 5.10
N SER A 514 -13.31 19.68 4.71
CA SER A 514 -13.47 18.26 5.03
C SER A 514 -13.15 17.90 6.48
N LEU A 515 -12.28 18.66 7.17
CA LEU A 515 -11.88 18.35 8.54
C LEU A 515 -13.07 18.45 9.53
N PRO A 516 -12.98 17.78 10.71
CA PRO A 516 -14.03 17.86 11.73
C PRO A 516 -14.41 19.30 12.13
N PHE A 517 -13.39 20.15 12.31
CA PHE A 517 -13.57 21.57 12.59
C PHE A 517 -13.10 22.39 11.37
N SER A 518 -14.04 22.86 10.57
CA SER A 518 -13.75 23.66 9.38
C SER A 518 -13.29 25.08 9.73
N VAL A 519 -12.13 25.46 9.20
CA VAL A 519 -11.58 26.82 9.31
C VAL A 519 -12.31 27.79 8.37
N LEU A 520 -12.76 27.30 7.22
CA LEU A 520 -13.44 28.13 6.22
C LEU A 520 -14.85 28.52 6.68
N ASN A 521 -15.25 29.76 6.42
CA ASN A 521 -16.62 30.20 6.69
C ASN A 521 -17.64 29.44 5.83
N LEU A 522 -18.80 29.11 6.43
CA LEU A 522 -19.81 28.22 5.84
C LEU A 522 -20.33 28.71 4.48
N ASP A 523 -20.44 30.02 4.29
CA ASP A 523 -20.88 30.67 3.05
C ASP A 523 -19.91 30.41 1.87
N LYS A 524 -18.65 30.08 2.15
CA LYS A 524 -17.61 29.80 1.15
C LYS A 524 -17.43 28.30 0.84
N HIS A 525 -18.05 27.41 1.63
CA HIS A 525 -17.89 25.95 1.46
C HIS A 525 -18.30 25.49 0.06
N LYS A 526 -19.48 25.93 -0.38
CA LYS A 526 -20.03 25.59 -1.69
C LYS A 526 -19.08 25.94 -2.83
N ALA A 527 -18.52 27.16 -2.80
CA ALA A 527 -17.61 27.65 -3.83
C ALA A 527 -16.34 26.78 -3.94
N VAL A 528 -15.72 26.45 -2.80
CA VAL A 528 -14.52 25.60 -2.76
C VAL A 528 -14.81 24.17 -3.25
N VAL A 529 -15.91 23.56 -2.80
CA VAL A 529 -16.29 22.20 -3.24
C VAL A 529 -16.56 22.16 -4.73
N ASP A 530 -17.30 23.14 -5.27
CA ASP A 530 -17.58 23.24 -6.71
C ASP A 530 -16.31 23.44 -7.53
N TYR A 531 -15.39 24.28 -7.04
CA TYR A 531 -14.11 24.50 -7.68
C TYR A 531 -13.31 23.20 -7.78
N VAL A 532 -13.24 22.43 -6.68
CA VAL A 532 -12.52 21.15 -6.65
C VAL A 532 -13.19 20.11 -7.54
N MET A 533 -14.51 20.02 -7.49
CA MET A 533 -15.30 19.13 -8.35
C MET A 533 -15.05 19.42 -9.84
N LYS A 534 -14.99 20.69 -10.21
CA LYS A 534 -14.81 21.11 -11.60
C LYS A 534 -13.40 20.89 -12.13
N HIS A 535 -12.37 21.21 -11.34
CA HIS A 535 -11.00 21.29 -11.83
C HIS A 535 -10.12 20.08 -11.49
N PHE A 536 -10.41 19.35 -10.41
CA PHE A 536 -9.52 18.29 -9.92
C PHE A 536 -10.17 16.90 -9.88
N LYS A 537 -11.50 16.78 -9.74
CA LYS A 537 -12.17 15.47 -9.61
C LYS A 537 -11.94 14.58 -10.83
N THR A 538 -11.60 13.33 -10.55
CA THR A 538 -11.53 12.22 -11.52
C THR A 538 -12.31 11.01 -10.97
N PRO A 539 -12.45 9.90 -11.72
CA PRO A 539 -13.07 8.67 -11.21
C PRO A 539 -12.37 8.09 -9.97
N TYR A 540 -11.03 8.17 -9.90
CA TYR A 540 -10.24 7.42 -8.91
C TYR A 540 -9.52 8.30 -7.88
N GLY A 541 -9.65 9.62 -7.95
CA GLY A 541 -8.96 10.55 -7.05
C GLY A 541 -9.09 12.01 -7.47
N LEU A 542 -8.24 12.87 -6.92
CA LEU A 542 -8.11 14.27 -7.35
C LEU A 542 -6.77 14.50 -8.05
N ARG A 543 -6.77 15.25 -9.17
CA ARG A 543 -5.55 15.79 -9.78
C ARG A 543 -4.87 16.75 -8.83
N THR A 544 -3.55 16.67 -8.75
CA THR A 544 -2.74 17.56 -7.89
C THR A 544 -2.53 18.96 -8.43
N LEU A 545 -2.76 19.17 -9.72
CA LEU A 545 -2.70 20.46 -10.40
C LEU A 545 -3.79 20.53 -11.48
N ARG A 546 -4.30 21.73 -11.76
CA ARG A 546 -5.35 21.95 -12.76
C ARG A 546 -4.76 21.79 -14.16
N MET A 547 -5.58 21.32 -15.10
CA MET A 547 -5.12 21.03 -16.46
C MET A 547 -4.68 22.26 -17.24
N GLU A 548 -5.21 23.43 -16.88
CA GLU A 548 -4.91 24.71 -17.52
C GLU A 548 -3.56 25.31 -17.09
N ASP A 549 -2.91 24.73 -16.07
CA ASP A 549 -1.62 25.20 -15.58
C ASP A 549 -0.50 24.80 -16.55
N GLU A 550 0.43 25.71 -16.85
CA GLU A 550 1.57 25.44 -17.75
C GLU A 550 2.47 24.31 -17.22
N ASN A 551 2.46 24.10 -15.91
CA ASN A 551 3.27 23.10 -15.25
C ASN A 551 2.59 21.73 -15.17
N PHE A 552 1.38 21.57 -15.70
CA PHE A 552 0.62 20.33 -15.66
C PHE A 552 1.28 19.20 -16.46
N GLN A 553 1.44 18.05 -15.80
CA GLN A 553 2.00 16.83 -16.36
C GLN A 553 0.95 15.70 -16.25
N PRO A 554 0.37 15.26 -17.39
CA PRO A 554 -0.74 14.32 -17.37
C PRO A 554 -0.33 12.87 -17.10
N ILE A 555 0.92 12.49 -17.39
CA ILE A 555 1.36 11.09 -17.38
C ILE A 555 2.50 10.92 -16.39
N TYR A 556 2.38 9.94 -15.49
CA TYR A 556 3.43 9.55 -14.55
C TYR A 556 4.17 8.33 -15.11
N THR A 557 5.25 8.56 -15.85
CA THR A 557 6.04 7.49 -16.49
C THR A 557 7.49 7.94 -16.75
N GLY A 558 8.34 7.02 -17.19
CA GLY A 558 9.73 7.30 -17.53
C GLY A 558 10.65 7.08 -16.34
N ASP A 559 11.85 7.66 -16.42
CA ASP A 559 12.87 7.57 -15.38
C ASP A 559 12.45 8.23 -14.07
N LEU A 560 13.28 8.08 -13.03
CA LEU A 560 12.99 8.62 -11.70
C LEU A 560 12.74 10.13 -11.74
N LEU A 561 13.56 10.90 -12.47
CA LEU A 561 13.44 12.35 -12.56
C LEU A 561 12.11 12.78 -13.21
N SER A 562 11.70 12.11 -14.30
CA SER A 562 10.44 12.41 -14.99
C SER A 562 9.24 12.13 -14.11
N ARG A 563 9.25 10.99 -13.42
CA ARG A 563 8.17 10.60 -12.49
C ARG A 563 8.07 11.53 -11.30
N ASP A 564 9.19 11.76 -10.62
CA ASP A 564 9.27 12.67 -9.47
C ASP A 564 8.83 14.09 -9.86
N GLY A 565 9.19 14.53 -11.07
CA GLY A 565 8.73 15.78 -11.66
C GLY A 565 7.21 15.86 -11.90
N ALA A 566 6.55 14.73 -12.18
CA ALA A 566 5.10 14.67 -12.45
C ALA A 566 4.25 14.48 -11.18
N TYR A 567 4.81 13.86 -10.14
CA TYR A 567 4.11 13.24 -9.00
C TYR A 567 3.08 14.14 -8.28
N HIS A 568 3.35 15.44 -8.21
CA HIS A 568 2.42 16.45 -7.65
C HIS A 568 2.12 17.60 -8.62
N ARG A 569 2.23 17.35 -9.92
CA ARG A 569 2.01 18.32 -10.99
C ARG A 569 0.93 17.86 -11.97
N GLY A 570 -0.04 17.07 -11.52
CA GLY A 570 -1.17 16.66 -12.35
C GLY A 570 -1.65 15.25 -12.02
N THR A 571 -0.72 14.37 -11.64
CA THR A 571 -1.00 13.01 -11.14
C THR A 571 -2.17 12.99 -10.17
N VAL A 572 -3.03 11.99 -10.33
CA VAL A 572 -4.25 11.81 -9.55
C VAL A 572 -3.92 11.00 -8.30
N TRP A 573 -4.33 11.50 -7.14
CA TRP A 573 -4.11 10.84 -5.86
C TRP A 573 -5.41 10.28 -5.30
N ALA A 574 -5.41 8.98 -5.00
CA ALA A 574 -6.64 8.28 -4.66
C ALA A 574 -7.19 8.67 -3.29
N TRP A 575 -6.32 8.78 -2.27
CA TRP A 575 -6.73 9.11 -0.91
C TRP A 575 -7.47 10.46 -0.81
N LEU A 576 -7.16 11.43 -1.69
CA LEU A 576 -7.84 12.73 -1.73
C LEU A 576 -9.34 12.64 -2.08
N MET A 577 -9.79 11.50 -2.64
CA MET A 577 -11.21 11.24 -2.85
C MET A 577 -11.98 11.25 -1.52
N GLY A 578 -11.37 10.74 -0.44
CA GLY A 578 -12.00 10.72 0.87
C GLY A 578 -12.33 12.10 1.43
N PRO A 579 -11.34 12.99 1.60
CA PRO A 579 -11.60 14.36 2.05
C PRO A 579 -12.57 15.11 1.14
N TYR A 580 -12.49 14.92 -0.18
CA TYR A 580 -13.43 15.51 -1.13
C TYR A 580 -14.87 15.05 -0.93
N LEU A 581 -15.09 13.75 -0.85
CA LEU A 581 -16.42 13.19 -0.69
C LEU A 581 -17.04 13.55 0.67
N GLU A 582 -16.24 13.62 1.74
CA GLU A 582 -16.71 14.14 3.03
C GLU A 582 -17.07 15.63 2.95
N ALA A 583 -16.24 16.47 2.31
CA ALA A 583 -16.53 17.89 2.12
C ALA A 583 -17.80 18.12 1.28
N HIS A 584 -17.96 17.34 0.20
CA HIS A 584 -19.16 17.37 -0.63
C HIS A 584 -20.40 17.02 0.18
N TYR A 585 -20.38 15.91 0.92
CA TYR A 585 -21.50 15.50 1.74
C TYR A 585 -21.80 16.51 2.87
N LYS A 586 -20.77 17.10 3.51
CA LYS A 586 -20.95 18.16 4.52
C LYS A 586 -21.68 19.38 3.95
N THR A 587 -21.35 19.77 2.71
CA THR A 587 -21.86 20.97 2.04
C THR A 587 -23.25 20.76 1.47
N TYR A 588 -23.46 19.65 0.76
CA TYR A 588 -24.68 19.40 -0.02
C TYR A 588 -25.69 18.47 0.65
N LYS A 589 -25.24 17.66 1.61
CA LYS A 589 -26.04 16.57 2.21
C LYS A 589 -26.60 15.60 1.15
N ASP A 590 -25.93 15.49 0.01
CA ASP A 590 -26.33 14.61 -1.09
C ASP A 590 -25.65 13.24 -0.95
N LEU A 591 -26.41 12.30 -0.40
CA LEU A 591 -25.99 10.91 -0.25
C LEU A 591 -25.92 10.17 -1.59
N SER A 592 -26.74 10.57 -2.58
CA SER A 592 -26.81 9.90 -3.87
C SER A 592 -25.55 10.16 -4.71
N TYR A 593 -25.03 11.39 -4.69
CA TYR A 593 -23.74 11.71 -5.27
C TYR A 593 -22.61 10.92 -4.59
N LEU A 594 -22.61 10.88 -3.25
CA LEU A 594 -21.60 10.17 -2.47
C LEU A 594 -21.52 8.68 -2.87
N GLN A 595 -22.67 8.02 -2.92
CA GLN A 595 -22.78 6.61 -3.31
C GLN A 595 -22.37 6.38 -4.77
N SER A 596 -22.75 7.29 -5.68
CA SER A 596 -22.39 7.21 -7.10
C SER A 596 -20.88 7.35 -7.32
N ALA A 597 -20.25 8.35 -6.71
CA ALA A 597 -18.81 8.58 -6.81
C ALA A 597 -18.01 7.46 -6.13
N LEU A 598 -18.47 6.97 -4.98
CA LEU A 598 -17.87 5.81 -4.32
C LEU A 598 -17.94 4.56 -5.22
N LYS A 599 -19.09 4.28 -5.84
CA LYS A 599 -19.24 3.14 -6.75
C LYS A 599 -18.27 3.22 -7.93
N GLU A 600 -18.11 4.40 -8.53
CA GLU A 600 -17.14 4.65 -9.60
C GLU A 600 -15.70 4.39 -9.12
N TRP A 601 -15.33 4.89 -7.93
CA TRP A 601 -14.01 4.67 -7.34
C TRP A 601 -13.74 3.18 -7.06
N MET A 602 -14.75 2.45 -6.55
CA MET A 602 -14.63 1.02 -6.21
C MET A 602 -14.53 0.09 -7.42
N MET A 603 -14.76 0.58 -8.65
CA MET A 603 -14.43 -0.20 -9.86
C MET A 603 -12.93 -0.52 -9.95
N HIS A 604 -12.07 0.26 -9.29
CA HIS A 604 -10.64 -0.02 -9.23
C HIS A 604 -10.30 -1.29 -8.45
N LEU A 605 -11.16 -1.81 -7.57
CA LEU A 605 -10.89 -3.06 -6.83
C LEU A 605 -10.74 -4.29 -7.75
N GLU A 606 -11.21 -4.19 -8.99
CA GLU A 606 -11.08 -5.22 -10.02
C GLU A 606 -9.81 -5.04 -10.89
N ASN A 607 -9.05 -3.96 -10.69
CA ASN A 607 -7.85 -3.63 -11.45
C ASN A 607 -6.65 -3.40 -10.51
N GLY A 608 -5.44 -3.56 -11.01
CA GLY A 608 -4.26 -3.53 -10.16
C GLY A 608 -4.19 -4.70 -9.21
N VAL A 609 -3.92 -4.40 -7.93
CA VAL A 609 -3.97 -5.40 -6.88
C VAL A 609 -5.42 -5.69 -6.55
N ILE A 610 -5.90 -6.88 -6.92
CA ILE A 610 -7.30 -7.24 -6.78
C ILE A 610 -7.73 -7.19 -5.31
N GLY A 611 -8.76 -6.41 -5.06
CA GLY A 611 -9.32 -6.15 -3.73
C GLY A 611 -8.62 -5.02 -2.95
N SER A 612 -7.69 -4.29 -3.56
CA SER A 612 -7.00 -3.14 -2.94
C SER A 612 -7.05 -1.90 -3.85
N LEU A 613 -6.53 -0.77 -3.37
CA LEU A 613 -6.51 0.49 -4.10
C LEU A 613 -5.08 1.01 -4.24
N SER A 614 -4.76 1.52 -5.43
CA SER A 614 -3.45 2.06 -5.76
C SER A 614 -3.23 3.45 -5.18
N GLU A 615 -1.97 3.86 -5.18
CA GLU A 615 -1.55 5.16 -4.67
C GLU A 615 -1.99 6.31 -5.60
N VAL A 616 -1.60 6.22 -6.87
CA VAL A 616 -1.79 7.28 -7.86
C VAL A 616 -2.21 6.74 -9.22
N PHE A 617 -2.72 7.65 -10.06
CA PHE A 617 -3.12 7.38 -11.42
C PHE A 617 -2.64 8.49 -12.36
N ASP A 618 -2.50 8.16 -13.65
CA ASP A 618 -2.37 9.17 -14.70
C ASP A 618 -3.56 10.17 -14.64
N ALA A 619 -3.32 11.41 -15.06
CA ALA A 619 -4.29 12.49 -14.93
C ALA A 619 -5.38 12.51 -16.00
N THR A 620 -5.27 11.67 -17.03
CA THR A 620 -6.18 11.61 -18.17
C THR A 620 -6.62 10.17 -18.41
N GLU A 621 -7.77 10.00 -19.08
CA GLU A 621 -8.26 8.68 -19.49
C GLU A 621 -7.17 7.88 -20.23
N PRO A 622 -7.05 6.56 -19.97
CA PRO A 622 -7.94 5.74 -19.14
C PRO A 622 -7.65 5.77 -17.63
N PHE A 623 -6.86 6.73 -17.13
CA PHE A 623 -6.43 6.83 -15.73
C PHE A 623 -5.68 5.58 -15.27
N ASN A 624 -4.59 5.23 -15.99
CA ASN A 624 -3.82 4.05 -15.63
C ASN A 624 -3.29 4.18 -14.19
N GLN A 625 -3.38 3.11 -13.42
CA GLN A 625 -2.71 3.02 -12.13
C GLN A 625 -1.20 3.21 -12.29
N LYS A 626 -0.62 3.91 -11.34
CA LYS A 626 0.80 4.25 -11.28
C LYS A 626 1.23 4.25 -9.81
N GLY A 627 2.50 4.54 -9.57
CA GLY A 627 3.05 4.55 -8.21
C GLY A 627 2.89 3.18 -7.53
N CYS A 628 2.76 3.19 -6.21
CA CYS A 628 2.65 2.01 -5.40
C CYS A 628 1.35 1.25 -5.68
N SER A 629 1.46 -0.06 -5.86
CA SER A 629 0.38 -0.92 -6.36
C SER A 629 -0.80 -1.01 -5.39
N ALA A 630 -0.53 -1.14 -4.09
CA ALA A 630 -1.52 -1.20 -3.03
C ALA A 630 -1.13 -0.23 -1.91
N GLN A 631 -2.03 0.70 -1.55
CA GLN A 631 -1.69 1.83 -0.70
C GLN A 631 -2.66 2.04 0.46
N ALA A 632 -2.09 2.18 1.66
CA ALA A 632 -2.81 2.19 2.94
C ALA A 632 -3.82 3.33 3.05
N TRP A 633 -3.44 4.58 2.75
CA TRP A 633 -4.34 5.73 2.88
C TRP A 633 -5.49 5.72 1.86
N SER A 634 -5.30 5.10 0.69
CA SER A 634 -6.32 4.99 -0.35
C SER A 634 -7.41 4.05 0.13
N VAL A 635 -7.01 2.88 0.64
CA VAL A 635 -7.93 1.90 1.24
C VAL A 635 -8.60 2.46 2.49
N ALA A 636 -7.86 3.18 3.34
CA ALA A 636 -8.41 3.79 4.55
C ALA A 636 -9.53 4.78 4.24
N GLU A 637 -9.29 5.70 3.31
CA GLU A 637 -10.27 6.71 2.93
C GLU A 637 -11.48 6.09 2.22
N ALA A 638 -11.28 5.02 1.44
CA ALA A 638 -12.37 4.26 0.86
C ALA A 638 -13.27 3.60 1.92
N ILE A 639 -12.69 2.94 2.94
CA ILE A 639 -13.46 2.36 4.06
C ILE A 639 -14.24 3.44 4.79
N ARG A 640 -13.59 4.57 5.10
CA ARG A 640 -14.19 5.68 5.83
C ARG A 640 -15.40 6.26 5.09
N ILE A 641 -15.26 6.50 3.78
CA ILE A 641 -16.37 6.98 2.97
C ILE A 641 -17.44 5.91 2.77
N TRP A 642 -17.07 4.64 2.63
CA TRP A 642 -18.04 3.54 2.57
C TRP A 642 -18.96 3.52 3.78
N LYS A 643 -18.40 3.63 5.00
CA LYS A 643 -19.18 3.69 6.23
C LYS A 643 -20.13 4.91 6.27
N ILE A 644 -19.63 6.09 5.88
CA ILE A 644 -20.46 7.31 5.81
C ILE A 644 -21.60 7.15 4.78
N ALA A 645 -21.32 6.58 3.61
CA ALA A 645 -22.28 6.47 2.51
C ALA A 645 -23.41 5.45 2.76
N ASN A 646 -23.19 4.50 3.68
CA ASN A 646 -24.14 3.43 3.97
C ASN A 646 -24.77 3.54 5.37
N ASN A 647 -24.40 4.55 6.16
CA ASN A 647 -24.78 4.71 7.57
C ASN A 647 -24.43 3.50 8.45
N ASP A 648 -23.27 2.88 8.17
CA ASP A 648 -22.75 1.67 8.82
C ASP A 648 -21.77 1.95 9.98
#